data_AF-A0A964NG31-F1
#
_entry.id   AF-A0A964NG31-F1
#
_cell.length_a   1.000
_cell.length_b   1.000
_cell.length_c   1.000
_cell.angle_alpha   90.00
_cell.angle_beta   90.00
_cell.angle_gamma   90.00
#
_symmetry.space_group_name_H-M   'P 1'
#
loop_
_entity.id
_entity.type
_entity.pdbx_description
1 polymer ?
#
loop_
_entity_poly.entity_id
_entity_poly.type
_entity_poly.pdbx_seq_one_letter_code
_entity_poly.pdbx_strand_id
1 'polypeptide(L)'
;AAHDLRIAYTELGRGDDALRLTETEAQLTASSEAAAELFLVAARIRETGLMDLEGAFLAFAAALQRLPESEEAAEGVRRVGERLGRHVEVVRLLELRATALPEQCIEIMMEVSRLYASRLRAPDQAVRALNLALIQMPTQSVPVLQRLADLYAEQEAWTEAAAIYEQLRAAASDAELRRAVAFRLAALYEDKLLEPARARACLEAAQVEFPDDPELHGRLARLYESSGQSEAAVASLRTALSLSVDGAFRNELGARLGIIFERRGQSEAALELFNTVLAADPDNAEIALRAAQLHAGRGESDTVVALLGTVLQASSRQPSREADSIRRRAAALLLDHDAEQGRSELRKLVAAQPEDVDARSLLARALATIAGAEEEAAAHLIVLFERDPFDVANVRRLLEVWARAGRMARAHQLAHLLRCLGHDDDLVRDCLEGCSCRDLNLRRGALSESFCAMLRSPLEVPGLDDLLKVLVAALPSLFSSPPLVPARDVDTAELKLAARQIGAVFSQSDVRVLVDRTLGDGVRYTDASPALLVFGPAAVRAGDRSAWAFHLGRGIELGRRGLASALCWEPRAIKSLLEAAADFGSGAAPTGEPRSSGRTQLDALLDGRGRRVVQDMAPEARQALVGLDLEAAFEAFRESVGRIGLLVAGDISGVVASGAPGRLTELPGARALLRFLVDDRYYAARETLGRGPG
;
A
#
# COMPACT_ATOMS: atom_id res chain seq x y z
N ALA A 1 72.52 -25.14 36.61
CA ALA A 1 71.83 -25.73 37.79
C ALA A 1 70.32 -25.66 37.65
N ALA A 2 69.67 -24.49 37.76
CA ALA A 2 68.21 -24.38 37.59
C ALA A 2 67.74 -24.75 36.17
N HIS A 3 68.45 -24.26 35.14
CA HIS A 3 68.23 -24.63 33.74
C HIS A 3 68.31 -26.15 33.49
N ASP A 4 69.38 -26.80 33.97
CA ASP A 4 69.59 -28.24 33.80
C ASP A 4 68.54 -29.07 34.56
N LEU A 5 68.14 -28.61 35.75
CA LEU A 5 67.10 -29.24 36.55
C LEU A 5 65.71 -29.12 35.89
N ARG A 6 65.44 -28.00 35.20
CA ARG A 6 64.22 -27.79 34.40
C ARG A 6 64.16 -28.74 33.21
N ILE A 7 65.26 -28.90 32.47
CA ILE A 7 65.32 -29.86 31.35
C ILE A 7 65.04 -31.27 31.87
N ALA A 8 65.71 -31.68 32.95
CA ALA A 8 65.49 -32.99 33.56
C ALA A 8 64.03 -33.20 34.01
N TYR A 9 63.39 -32.21 34.63
CA TYR A 9 61.97 -32.33 35.00
C TYR A 9 61.04 -32.42 33.78
N THR A 10 61.37 -31.74 32.69
CA THR A 10 60.58 -31.76 31.46
C THR A 10 60.69 -33.13 30.76
N GLU A 11 61.90 -33.69 30.66
CA GLU A 11 62.15 -35.02 30.10
C GLU A 11 61.52 -36.16 30.93
N LEU A 12 61.43 -35.97 32.25
CA LEU A 12 60.79 -36.92 33.17
C LEU A 12 59.26 -36.78 33.25
N GLY A 13 58.63 -35.92 32.44
CA GLY A 13 57.19 -35.68 32.46
C GLY A 13 56.68 -35.00 33.73
N ARG A 14 57.56 -34.39 34.54
CA ARG A 14 57.22 -33.65 35.78
C ARG A 14 56.96 -32.18 35.47
N GLY A 15 55.92 -31.93 34.67
CA GLY A 15 55.57 -30.59 34.18
C GLY A 15 55.32 -29.55 35.28
N ASP A 16 54.68 -29.94 36.39
CA ASP A 16 54.41 -29.04 37.52
C ASP A 16 55.69 -28.56 38.22
N ASP A 17 56.68 -29.44 38.37
CA ASP A 17 57.95 -29.09 39.03
C ASP A 17 58.83 -28.22 38.12
N ALA A 18 58.84 -28.52 36.81
CA ALA A 18 59.47 -27.69 35.80
C ALA A 18 58.85 -26.28 35.77
N LEU A 19 57.52 -26.19 35.86
CA LEU A 19 56.79 -24.93 35.87
C LEU A 19 57.10 -24.07 37.11
N ARG A 20 56.98 -24.65 38.32
CA ARG A 20 57.25 -23.90 39.58
C ARG A 20 58.67 -23.36 39.61
N LEU A 21 59.64 -24.16 39.19
CA LEU A 21 61.04 -23.74 39.11
C LEU A 21 61.19 -22.57 38.12
N THR A 22 60.58 -22.67 36.94
CA THR A 22 60.65 -21.64 35.89
C THR A 22 59.99 -20.32 36.33
N GLU A 23 58.82 -20.37 36.98
CA GLU A 23 58.11 -19.17 37.45
C GLU A 23 58.85 -18.48 38.59
N THR A 24 59.43 -19.24 39.51
CA THR A 24 60.25 -18.70 40.59
C THR A 24 61.50 -18.02 40.03
N GLU A 25 62.16 -18.63 39.04
CA GLU A 25 63.30 -18.05 38.35
C GLU A 25 62.91 -16.77 37.60
N ALA A 26 61.77 -16.77 36.90
CA ALA A 26 61.25 -15.61 36.17
C ALA A 26 60.97 -14.42 37.10
N GLN A 27 60.41 -14.66 38.29
CA GLN A 27 60.11 -13.62 39.27
C GLN A 27 61.35 -13.01 39.94
N LEU A 28 62.40 -13.82 40.13
CA LEU A 28 63.63 -13.38 40.78
C LEU A 28 64.65 -12.78 39.81
N THR A 29 64.43 -12.93 38.50
CA THR A 29 65.33 -12.41 37.47
C THR A 29 65.17 -10.90 37.33
N ALA A 30 66.27 -10.16 37.50
CA ALA A 30 66.28 -8.70 37.43
C ALA A 30 66.20 -8.15 35.99
N SER A 31 66.69 -8.91 34.99
CA SER A 31 66.60 -8.50 33.59
C SER A 31 65.20 -8.74 33.05
N SER A 32 64.57 -7.69 32.50
CA SER A 32 63.23 -7.77 31.91
C SER A 32 63.16 -8.77 30.75
N GLU A 33 64.19 -8.79 29.90
CA GLU A 33 64.29 -9.67 28.75
C GLU A 33 64.48 -11.14 29.17
N ALA A 34 65.42 -11.40 30.09
CA ALA A 34 65.64 -12.75 30.59
C ALA A 34 64.44 -13.29 31.39
N ALA A 35 63.74 -12.42 32.12
CA ALA A 35 62.48 -12.79 32.78
C ALA A 35 61.37 -13.09 31.75
N ALA A 36 61.27 -12.33 30.66
CA ALA A 36 60.30 -12.58 29.59
C ALA A 36 60.52 -13.94 28.92
N GLU A 37 61.77 -14.30 28.60
CA GLU A 37 62.14 -15.62 28.06
C GLU A 37 61.74 -16.77 28.99
N LEU A 38 61.93 -16.60 30.30
CA LEU A 38 61.48 -17.58 31.29
C LEU A 38 59.95 -17.68 31.35
N PHE A 39 59.23 -16.57 31.22
CA PHE A 39 57.76 -16.59 31.11
C PHE A 39 57.28 -17.27 29.81
N LEU A 40 57.98 -17.13 28.68
CA LEU A 40 57.68 -17.88 27.46
C LEU A 40 57.87 -19.39 27.64
N VAL A 41 58.94 -19.81 28.33
CA VAL A 41 59.13 -21.22 28.71
C VAL A 41 57.99 -21.72 29.59
N ALA A 42 57.62 -20.96 30.62
CA ALA A 42 56.47 -21.29 31.49
C ALA A 42 55.16 -21.40 30.68
N ALA A 43 54.93 -20.47 29.74
CA ALA A 43 53.76 -20.47 28.88
C ALA A 43 53.69 -21.73 27.99
N ARG A 44 54.81 -22.16 27.39
CA ARG A 44 54.87 -23.39 26.59
C ARG A 44 54.61 -24.65 27.41
N ILE A 45 55.17 -24.74 28.62
CA ILE A 45 54.92 -25.85 29.55
C ILE A 45 53.44 -25.91 29.91
N ARG A 46 52.82 -24.75 30.19
CA ARG A 46 51.38 -24.68 30.49
C ARG A 46 50.51 -25.01 29.27
N GLU A 47 50.80 -24.48 28.08
CA GLU A 47 49.99 -24.67 26.87
C GLU A 47 50.03 -26.12 26.36
N THR A 48 51.22 -26.74 26.32
CA THR A 48 51.42 -28.05 25.68
C THR A 48 51.60 -29.20 26.68
N GLY A 49 52.30 -28.97 27.79
CA GLY A 49 52.61 -30.01 28.78
C GLY A 49 51.47 -30.24 29.76
N LEU A 50 50.89 -29.16 30.30
CA LEU A 50 49.85 -29.22 31.34
C LEU A 50 48.43 -28.99 30.80
N MET A 51 48.29 -28.57 29.53
CA MET A 51 47.02 -28.21 28.90
C MET A 51 46.24 -27.11 29.68
N ASP A 52 46.97 -26.28 30.44
CA ASP A 52 46.46 -25.16 31.21
C ASP A 52 46.50 -23.88 30.37
N LEU A 53 45.42 -23.63 29.63
CA LEU A 53 45.32 -22.47 28.75
C LEU A 53 45.23 -21.15 29.53
N GLU A 54 44.59 -21.13 30.70
CA GLU A 54 44.45 -19.89 31.49
C GLU A 54 45.80 -19.41 32.01
N GLY A 55 46.58 -20.32 32.60
CA GLY A 55 47.91 -20.01 33.04
C GLY A 55 48.88 -19.72 31.89
N ALA A 56 48.75 -20.44 30.76
CA ALA A 56 49.53 -20.15 29.56
C ALA A 56 49.29 -18.72 29.06
N PHE A 57 48.02 -18.28 29.02
CA PHE A 57 47.68 -16.91 28.63
C PHE A 57 48.31 -15.87 29.55
N LEU A 58 48.24 -16.07 30.88
CA LEU A 58 48.86 -15.15 31.85
C LEU A 58 50.38 -15.10 31.70
N ALA A 59 51.03 -16.24 31.44
CA ALA A 59 52.47 -16.30 31.22
C ALA A 59 52.88 -15.61 29.91
N PHE A 60 52.15 -15.81 28.81
CA PHE A 60 52.36 -15.06 27.56
C PHE A 60 52.13 -13.56 27.75
N ALA A 61 51.09 -13.16 28.48
CA ALA A 61 50.82 -11.75 28.79
C ALA A 61 51.94 -11.12 29.63
N ALA A 62 52.45 -11.85 30.63
CA ALA A 62 53.56 -11.41 31.48
C ALA A 62 54.88 -11.28 30.71
N ALA A 63 55.12 -12.16 29.73
CA ALA A 63 56.23 -12.06 28.80
C ALA A 63 56.09 -10.81 27.90
N LEU A 64 54.93 -10.62 27.27
CA LEU A 64 54.68 -9.52 26.34
C LEU A 64 54.79 -8.14 27.02
N GLN A 65 54.33 -8.00 28.26
CA GLN A 65 54.46 -6.74 29.01
C GLN A 65 55.92 -6.37 29.33
N ARG A 66 56.80 -7.36 29.44
CA ARG A 66 58.22 -7.18 29.77
C ARG A 66 59.10 -7.01 28.53
N LEU A 67 58.70 -7.68 27.45
CA LEU A 67 59.37 -7.63 26.15
C LEU A 67 58.31 -7.43 25.04
N PRO A 68 57.88 -6.18 24.78
CA PRO A 68 56.86 -5.88 23.77
C PRO A 68 57.25 -6.30 22.35
N GLU A 69 58.55 -6.38 22.04
CA GLU A 69 59.10 -6.80 20.74
C GLU A 69 58.97 -8.31 20.48
N SER A 70 58.63 -9.11 21.48
CA SER A 70 58.52 -10.57 21.34
C SER A 70 57.28 -10.96 20.53
N GLU A 71 57.50 -11.37 19.27
CA GLU A 71 56.42 -11.91 18.43
C GLU A 71 55.86 -13.22 18.99
N GLU A 72 56.71 -14.08 19.59
CA GLU A 72 56.24 -15.32 20.22
C GLU A 72 55.24 -15.02 21.35
N ALA A 73 55.53 -14.01 22.18
CA ALA A 73 54.63 -13.59 23.25
C ALA A 73 53.30 -13.04 22.69
N ALA A 74 53.36 -12.20 21.65
CA ALA A 74 52.18 -11.61 21.02
C ALA A 74 51.29 -12.67 20.34
N GLU A 75 51.88 -13.58 19.57
CA GLU A 75 51.17 -14.70 18.95
C GLU A 75 50.57 -15.64 20.00
N GLY A 76 51.29 -15.89 21.09
CA GLY A 76 50.81 -16.68 22.23
C GLY A 76 49.60 -16.05 22.92
N VAL A 77 49.67 -14.75 23.24
CA VAL A 77 48.54 -13.99 23.79
C VAL A 77 47.33 -14.08 22.86
N ARG A 78 47.52 -13.90 21.56
CA ARG A 78 46.44 -13.91 20.57
C ARG A 78 45.82 -15.30 20.42
N ARG A 79 46.63 -16.33 20.17
CA ARG A 79 46.19 -17.71 19.94
C ARG A 79 45.48 -18.29 21.18
N VAL A 80 46.09 -18.17 22.36
CA VAL A 80 45.51 -18.72 23.59
C VAL A 80 44.32 -17.86 24.03
N GLY A 81 44.42 -16.54 23.92
CA GLY A 81 43.33 -15.62 24.23
C GLY A 81 42.09 -15.84 23.35
N GLU A 82 42.27 -16.13 22.05
CA GLU A 82 41.18 -16.49 21.15
C GLU A 82 40.50 -17.81 21.56
N ARG A 83 41.28 -18.84 21.93
CA ARG A 83 40.74 -20.13 22.40
C ARG A 83 39.94 -19.99 23.70
N LEU A 84 40.32 -19.05 24.56
CA LEU A 84 39.64 -18.73 25.82
C LEU A 84 38.52 -17.70 25.68
N GLY A 85 38.37 -17.06 24.52
CA GLY A 85 37.42 -15.95 24.31
C GLY A 85 37.79 -14.65 25.06
N ARG A 86 39.03 -14.50 25.55
CA ARG A 86 39.51 -13.32 26.31
C ARG A 86 39.88 -12.15 25.40
N HIS A 87 39.01 -11.80 24.47
CA HIS A 87 39.28 -10.81 23.42
C HIS A 87 39.57 -9.40 23.97
N VAL A 88 38.90 -8.98 25.06
CA VAL A 88 39.14 -7.67 25.70
C VAL A 88 40.56 -7.55 26.22
N GLU A 89 41.09 -8.62 26.82
CA GLU A 89 42.43 -8.61 27.39
C GLU A 89 43.52 -8.70 26.31
N VAL A 90 43.28 -9.50 25.27
CA VAL A 90 44.13 -9.52 24.07
C VAL A 90 44.26 -8.12 23.50
N VAL A 91 43.14 -7.42 23.30
CA VAL A 91 43.14 -6.05 22.77
C VAL A 91 43.92 -5.10 23.69
N ARG A 92 43.69 -5.13 25.00
CA ARG A 92 44.42 -4.28 25.95
C ARG A 92 45.94 -4.51 25.90
N LEU A 93 46.36 -5.76 25.77
CA LEU A 93 47.79 -6.11 25.68
C LEU A 93 48.39 -5.64 24.35
N LEU A 94 47.65 -5.75 23.24
CA LEU A 94 48.07 -5.23 21.95
C LEU A 94 48.10 -3.70 21.91
N GLU A 95 47.13 -3.00 22.50
CA GLU A 95 47.17 -1.54 22.65
C GLU A 95 48.40 -1.09 23.45
N LEU A 96 48.73 -1.79 24.55
CA LEU A 96 49.96 -1.54 25.31
C LEU A 96 51.22 -1.79 24.45
N ARG A 97 51.24 -2.88 23.68
CA ARG A 97 52.32 -3.19 22.73
C ARG A 97 52.50 -2.06 21.71
N ALA A 98 51.41 -1.54 21.14
CA ALA A 98 51.44 -0.42 20.20
C ALA A 98 52.02 0.86 20.82
N THR A 99 51.73 1.13 22.10
CA THR A 99 52.33 2.28 22.81
C THR A 99 53.82 2.11 23.07
N ALA A 100 54.28 0.87 23.29
CA ALA A 100 55.69 0.57 23.51
C ALA A 100 56.50 0.51 22.21
N LEU A 101 55.85 0.20 21.09
CA LEU A 101 56.45 0.08 19.76
C LEU A 101 55.81 1.05 18.76
N PRO A 102 56.13 2.36 18.82
CA PRO A 102 55.54 3.35 17.92
C PRO A 102 55.72 3.02 16.44
N GLU A 103 56.85 2.41 16.06
CA GLU A 103 57.15 2.03 14.67
C GLU A 103 56.22 0.95 14.12
N GLN A 104 55.69 0.08 15.00
CA GLN A 104 54.73 -0.98 14.65
C GLN A 104 53.28 -0.60 14.97
N CYS A 105 53.04 0.62 15.47
CA CYS A 105 51.73 1.04 15.96
C CYS A 105 50.62 0.84 14.92
N ILE A 106 50.87 1.19 13.65
CA ILE A 106 49.87 1.07 12.58
C ILE A 106 49.43 -0.39 12.39
N GLU A 107 50.37 -1.32 12.32
CA GLU A 107 50.09 -2.75 12.11
C GLU A 107 49.29 -3.33 13.29
N ILE A 108 49.75 -3.04 14.51
CA ILE A 108 49.10 -3.52 15.74
C ILE A 108 47.70 -2.92 15.90
N MET A 109 47.52 -1.62 15.64
CA MET A 109 46.22 -0.96 15.76
C MET A 109 45.22 -1.39 14.68
N MET A 110 45.70 -1.77 13.49
CA MET A 110 44.87 -2.42 12.46
C MET A 110 44.35 -3.79 12.92
N GLU A 111 45.15 -4.53 13.66
CA GLU A 111 44.71 -5.78 14.29
C GLU A 111 43.71 -5.54 15.42
N VAL A 112 44.01 -4.60 16.33
CA VAL A 112 43.10 -4.18 17.41
C VAL A 112 41.73 -3.78 16.86
N SER A 113 41.71 -2.99 15.78
CA SER A 113 40.48 -2.60 15.08
C SER A 113 39.68 -3.81 14.56
N ARG A 114 40.35 -4.80 13.97
CA ARG A 114 39.69 -6.05 13.51
C ARG A 114 39.09 -6.85 14.67
N LEU A 115 39.79 -6.94 15.80
CA LEU A 115 39.28 -7.62 17.00
C LEU A 115 38.06 -6.90 17.59
N TYR A 116 38.09 -5.57 17.68
CA TYR A 116 36.95 -4.76 18.11
C TYR A 116 35.74 -4.95 17.19
N ALA A 117 35.93 -4.88 15.88
CA ALA A 117 34.83 -4.98 14.92
C ALA A 117 34.21 -6.40 14.86
N SER A 118 35.05 -7.45 14.78
CA SER A 118 34.58 -8.82 14.50
C SER A 118 34.23 -9.62 15.75
N ARG A 119 35.09 -9.60 16.78
CA ARG A 119 34.95 -10.45 17.97
C ARG A 119 34.16 -9.77 19.07
N LEU A 120 34.47 -8.49 19.31
CA LEU A 120 33.83 -7.71 20.38
C LEU A 120 32.56 -6.98 19.92
N ARG A 121 32.30 -6.94 18.60
CA ARG A 121 31.15 -6.25 17.99
C ARG A 121 31.02 -4.79 18.47
N ALA A 122 32.16 -4.12 18.61
CA ALA A 122 32.30 -2.75 19.10
C ALA A 122 32.92 -1.85 18.03
N PRO A 123 32.17 -1.50 16.96
CA PRO A 123 32.71 -0.75 15.82
C PRO A 123 33.19 0.66 16.19
N ASP A 124 32.57 1.33 17.18
CA ASP A 124 33.03 2.63 17.68
C ASP A 124 34.44 2.56 18.30
N GLN A 125 34.74 1.46 18.98
CA GLN A 125 36.07 1.23 19.56
C GLN A 125 37.09 0.92 18.46
N ALA A 126 36.69 0.19 17.43
CA ALA A 126 37.51 -0.06 16.25
C ALA A 126 37.89 1.25 15.52
N VAL A 127 36.94 2.18 15.38
CA VAL A 127 37.18 3.52 14.81
C VAL A 127 38.12 4.34 15.70
N ARG A 128 37.88 4.37 17.02
CA ARG A 128 38.75 5.09 17.96
C ARG A 128 40.19 4.58 17.91
N ALA A 129 40.39 3.27 17.83
CA ALA A 129 41.70 2.65 17.72
C ALA A 129 42.46 3.14 16.48
N LEU A 130 41.81 3.16 15.32
CA LEU A 130 42.44 3.61 14.08
C LEU A 130 42.68 5.12 14.03
N ASN A 131 41.77 5.93 14.58
CA ASN A 131 41.98 7.37 14.71
C ASN A 131 43.17 7.67 15.62
N LEU A 132 43.34 6.93 16.72
CA LEU A 132 44.51 7.05 17.59
C LEU A 132 45.80 6.70 16.83
N ALA A 133 45.78 5.66 16.00
CA ALA A 133 46.92 5.27 15.17
C ALA A 133 47.35 6.41 14.23
N LEU A 134 46.40 7.09 13.58
CA LEU A 134 46.67 8.25 12.72
C LEU A 134 47.19 9.48 13.49
N ILE A 135 46.78 9.66 14.75
CA ILE A 135 47.30 10.75 15.60
C ILE A 135 48.74 10.47 16.02
N GLN A 136 49.04 9.22 16.40
CA GLN A 136 50.35 8.81 16.88
C GLN A 136 51.37 8.75 15.74
N MET A 137 50.94 8.31 14.57
CA MET A 137 51.73 8.25 13.34
C MET A 137 50.96 9.01 12.26
N PRO A 138 51.21 10.33 12.08
CA PRO A 138 50.51 11.16 11.08
C PRO A 138 50.92 10.86 9.63
N THR A 139 51.32 9.62 9.35
CA THR A 139 51.47 9.11 8.00
C THR A 139 50.08 8.84 7.43
N GLN A 140 49.81 9.29 6.21
CA GLN A 140 48.56 9.01 5.50
C GLN A 140 48.53 7.53 5.06
N SER A 141 48.41 6.64 6.03
CA SER A 141 48.45 5.20 5.82
C SER A 141 47.20 4.75 5.09
N VAL A 142 47.37 4.42 3.80
CA VAL A 142 46.30 3.95 2.91
C VAL A 142 45.52 2.78 3.52
N PRO A 143 46.14 1.73 4.11
CA PRO A 143 45.40 0.64 4.75
C PRO A 143 44.51 1.09 5.92
N VAL A 144 44.98 2.05 6.72
CA VAL A 144 44.21 2.58 7.87
C VAL A 144 43.02 3.39 7.38
N LEU A 145 43.23 4.27 6.39
CA LEU A 145 42.17 5.08 5.79
C LEU A 145 41.11 4.21 5.10
N GLN A 146 41.51 3.14 4.39
CA GLN A 146 40.58 2.16 3.83
C GLN A 146 39.70 1.53 4.92
N ARG A 147 40.32 1.02 5.98
CA ARG A 147 39.59 0.37 7.07
C ARG A 147 38.67 1.33 7.82
N LEU A 148 39.10 2.57 8.04
CA LEU A 148 38.28 3.62 8.64
C LEU A 148 37.07 3.95 7.77
N ALA A 149 37.27 4.11 6.45
CA ALA A 149 36.17 4.40 5.52
C ALA A 149 35.14 3.26 5.49
N ASP A 150 35.60 2.00 5.47
CA ASP A 150 34.73 0.83 5.53
C ASP A 150 33.94 0.79 6.84
N LEU A 151 34.59 1.02 8.00
CA LEU A 151 33.93 1.04 9.30
C LEU A 151 32.89 2.15 9.43
N TYR A 152 33.18 3.35 8.93
CA TYR A 152 32.19 4.44 8.92
C TYR A 152 31.02 4.15 7.97
N ALA A 153 31.29 3.53 6.81
CA ALA A 153 30.23 3.11 5.89
C ALA A 153 29.35 2.00 6.46
N GLU A 154 29.92 1.01 7.16
CA GLU A 154 29.18 -0.05 7.87
C GLU A 154 28.28 0.50 8.98
N GLN A 155 28.69 1.61 9.62
CA GLN A 155 27.93 2.30 10.66
C GLN A 155 26.91 3.31 10.11
N GLU A 156 26.80 3.42 8.79
CA GLU A 156 25.97 4.44 8.11
C GLU A 156 26.35 5.90 8.46
N ALA A 157 27.58 6.12 8.94
CA ALA A 157 28.15 7.44 9.21
C ALA A 157 28.69 8.04 7.91
N TRP A 158 27.76 8.42 7.02
CA TRP A 158 28.05 8.76 5.63
C TRP A 158 28.94 10.00 5.47
N THR A 159 28.77 11.01 6.33
CA THR A 159 29.56 12.25 6.29
C THR A 159 31.02 12.00 6.62
N GLU A 160 31.28 11.21 7.65
CA GLU A 160 32.61 10.80 8.11
C GLU A 160 33.25 9.87 7.10
N ALA A 161 32.50 8.90 6.56
CA ALA A 161 32.96 8.02 5.50
C ALA A 161 33.43 8.83 4.28
N ALA A 162 32.67 9.84 3.85
CA ALA A 162 33.03 10.70 2.73
C ALA A 162 34.34 11.45 2.97
N ALA A 163 34.51 12.03 4.17
CA ALA A 163 35.74 12.73 4.53
C ALA A 163 36.97 11.81 4.54
N ILE A 164 36.83 10.57 5.04
CA ILE A 164 37.93 9.60 5.01
C ILE A 164 38.21 9.13 3.57
N TYR A 165 37.18 8.93 2.73
CA TYR A 165 37.39 8.61 1.31
C TYR A 165 38.11 9.73 0.54
N GLU A 166 37.85 11.01 0.85
CA GLU A 166 38.59 12.15 0.28
C GLU A 166 40.07 12.10 0.67
N GLN A 167 40.37 11.85 1.95
CA GLN A 167 41.75 11.68 2.43
C GLN A 167 42.44 10.47 1.78
N LEU A 168 41.73 9.35 1.69
CA LEU A 168 42.22 8.12 1.06
C LEU A 168 42.58 8.34 -0.41
N ARG A 169 41.73 9.05 -1.16
CA ARG A 169 42.01 9.37 -2.57
C ARG A 169 43.24 10.26 -2.73
N ALA A 170 43.43 11.23 -1.83
CA ALA A 170 44.59 12.11 -1.84
C ALA A 170 45.89 11.37 -1.46
N ALA A 171 45.81 10.40 -0.56
CA ALA A 171 46.95 9.61 -0.08
C ALA A 171 47.36 8.47 -1.02
N ALA A 172 46.41 7.92 -1.79
CA ALA A 172 46.62 6.76 -2.63
C ALA A 172 47.52 7.08 -3.84
N SER A 173 48.67 6.41 -3.94
CA SER A 173 49.52 6.44 -5.14
C SER A 173 48.99 5.55 -6.26
N ASP A 174 48.26 4.49 -5.90
CA ASP A 174 47.67 3.53 -6.83
C ASP A 174 46.51 4.18 -7.61
N ALA A 175 46.62 4.14 -8.94
CA ALA A 175 45.63 4.69 -9.86
C ALA A 175 44.29 3.94 -9.81
N GLU A 176 44.31 2.60 -9.70
CA GLU A 176 43.08 1.79 -9.61
C GLU A 176 42.35 2.06 -8.30
N LEU A 177 43.09 2.19 -7.20
CA LEU A 177 42.50 2.55 -5.91
C LEU A 177 41.88 3.96 -5.95
N ARG A 178 42.58 4.95 -6.52
CA ARG A 178 42.03 6.31 -6.67
C ARG A 178 40.74 6.32 -7.49
N ARG A 179 40.68 5.55 -8.59
CA ARG A 179 39.46 5.36 -9.38
C ARG A 179 38.35 4.74 -8.54
N ALA A 180 38.61 3.62 -7.88
CA ALA A 180 37.63 2.92 -7.07
C ALA A 180 37.07 3.80 -5.94
N VAL A 181 37.94 4.57 -5.28
CA VAL A 181 37.56 5.51 -4.22
C VAL A 181 36.73 6.66 -4.79
N ALA A 182 37.08 7.21 -5.96
CA ALA A 182 36.28 8.25 -6.61
C ALA A 182 34.85 7.78 -6.92
N PHE A 183 34.66 6.52 -7.34
CA PHE A 183 33.33 5.96 -7.58
C PHE A 183 32.54 5.74 -6.29
N ARG A 184 33.19 5.21 -5.24
CA ARG A 184 32.55 5.06 -3.93
C ARG A 184 32.14 6.39 -3.35
N LEU A 185 33.01 7.39 -3.43
CA LEU A 185 32.75 8.75 -2.95
C LEU A 185 31.61 9.42 -3.73
N ALA A 186 31.58 9.28 -5.06
CA ALA A 186 30.49 9.79 -5.88
C ALA A 186 29.14 9.12 -5.56
N ALA A 187 29.11 7.79 -5.43
CA ALA A 187 27.90 7.07 -5.04
C ALA A 187 27.42 7.46 -3.64
N LEU A 188 28.35 7.66 -2.70
CA LEU A 188 28.03 8.12 -1.35
C LEU A 188 27.41 9.53 -1.36
N TYR A 189 27.96 10.45 -2.16
CA TYR A 189 27.38 11.79 -2.34
C TYR A 189 26.01 11.76 -3.02
N GLU A 190 25.82 10.92 -4.04
CA GLU A 190 24.57 10.81 -4.79
C GLU A 190 23.47 10.15 -3.95
N ASP A 191 23.72 8.94 -3.43
CA ASP A 191 22.68 8.07 -2.89
C ASP A 191 22.41 8.30 -1.40
N LYS A 192 23.45 8.63 -0.61
CA LYS A 192 23.35 8.70 0.86
C LYS A 192 23.27 10.12 1.38
N LEU A 193 24.09 11.01 0.83
CA LEU A 193 24.14 12.41 1.25
C LEU A 193 23.19 13.32 0.44
N LEU A 194 22.66 12.83 -0.69
CA LEU A 194 21.76 13.59 -1.58
C LEU A 194 22.39 14.91 -2.06
N GLU A 195 23.71 14.90 -2.30
CA GLU A 195 24.54 16.01 -2.77
C GLU A 195 25.07 15.74 -4.20
N PRO A 196 24.20 15.67 -5.23
CA PRO A 196 24.59 15.29 -6.59
C PRO A 196 25.62 16.24 -7.23
N ALA A 197 25.66 17.51 -6.80
CA ALA A 197 26.66 18.47 -7.25
C ALA A 197 28.09 18.09 -6.80
N ARG A 198 28.25 17.56 -5.58
CA ARG A 198 29.55 17.07 -5.09
C ARG A 198 29.92 15.73 -5.69
N ALA A 199 28.94 14.84 -5.88
CA ALA A 199 29.14 13.61 -6.65
C ALA A 199 29.71 13.93 -8.03
N ARG A 200 29.14 14.93 -8.71
CA ARG A 200 29.59 15.37 -10.03
C ARG A 200 31.00 15.96 -9.97
N ALA A 201 31.28 16.89 -9.06
CA ALA A 201 32.62 17.47 -8.93
C ALA A 201 33.70 16.41 -8.65
N CYS A 202 33.38 15.39 -7.85
CA CYS A 202 34.27 14.27 -7.58
C CYS A 202 34.61 13.47 -8.84
N LEU A 203 33.60 13.17 -9.66
CA LEU A 203 33.78 12.45 -10.92
C LEU A 203 34.43 13.31 -12.02
N GLU A 204 34.14 14.62 -12.09
CA GLU A 204 34.81 15.56 -13.00
C GLU A 204 36.30 15.65 -12.68
N ALA A 205 36.68 15.70 -11.40
CA ALA A 205 38.09 15.63 -11.00
C ALA A 205 38.72 14.29 -11.40
N ALA A 206 38.00 13.18 -11.23
CA ALA A 206 38.48 11.86 -11.65
C ALA A 206 38.58 11.73 -13.19
N GLN A 207 37.74 12.43 -13.95
CA GLN A 207 37.78 12.44 -15.41
C GLN A 207 39.10 12.97 -15.97
N VAL A 208 39.71 13.95 -15.29
CA VAL A 208 41.02 14.50 -15.67
C VAL A 208 42.13 13.44 -15.50
N GLU A 209 42.02 12.61 -14.47
CA GLU A 209 42.98 11.53 -14.18
C GLU A 209 42.75 10.29 -15.05
N PHE A 210 41.48 9.99 -15.36
CA PHE A 210 41.04 8.77 -16.06
C PHE A 210 40.16 9.13 -17.28
N PRO A 211 40.70 9.82 -18.31
CA PRO A 211 39.91 10.29 -19.44
C PRO A 211 39.38 9.15 -20.32
N ASP A 212 40.01 7.98 -20.30
CA ASP A 212 39.65 6.82 -21.13
C ASP A 212 38.77 5.79 -20.41
N ASP A 213 38.18 6.16 -19.26
CA ASP A 213 37.33 5.27 -18.47
C ASP A 213 35.84 5.35 -18.88
N PRO A 214 35.29 4.35 -19.58
CA PRO A 214 33.89 4.39 -20.04
C PRO A 214 32.88 4.40 -18.88
N GLU A 215 33.18 3.74 -17.75
CA GLU A 215 32.26 3.68 -16.61
C GLU A 215 32.12 5.05 -15.94
N LEU A 216 33.24 5.77 -15.81
CA LEU A 216 33.27 7.13 -15.27
C LEU A 216 32.39 8.06 -16.10
N HIS A 217 32.55 8.05 -17.43
CA HIS A 217 31.73 8.86 -18.33
C HIS A 217 30.25 8.46 -18.27
N GLY A 218 29.94 7.17 -18.14
CA GLY A 218 28.56 6.68 -17.97
C GLY A 218 27.89 7.15 -16.67
N ARG A 219 28.67 7.25 -15.57
CA ARG A 219 28.21 7.80 -14.28
C ARG A 219 28.04 9.32 -14.34
N LEU A 220 29.00 10.05 -14.92
CA LEU A 220 28.87 11.49 -15.15
C LEU A 220 27.63 11.82 -15.98
N ALA A 221 27.36 11.05 -17.03
CA ALA A 221 26.14 11.20 -17.81
C ALA A 221 24.86 11.11 -16.96
N ARG A 222 24.78 10.18 -16.00
CA ARG A 222 23.60 10.08 -15.10
C ARG A 222 23.42 11.34 -14.26
N LEU A 223 24.52 11.87 -13.72
CA LEU A 223 24.48 13.10 -12.92
C LEU A 223 24.14 14.34 -13.76
N TYR A 224 24.59 14.39 -15.02
CA TYR A 224 24.18 15.44 -15.95
C TYR A 224 22.70 15.33 -16.34
N GLU A 225 22.17 14.12 -16.51
CA GLU A 225 20.74 13.90 -16.76
C GLU A 225 19.87 14.36 -15.58
N SER A 226 20.22 13.97 -14.35
CA SER A 226 19.46 14.33 -13.15
C SER A 226 19.50 15.84 -12.85
N SER A 227 20.55 16.54 -13.27
CA SER A 227 20.70 17.99 -13.16
C SER A 227 20.15 18.78 -14.36
N GLY A 228 19.54 18.11 -15.34
CA GLY A 228 18.97 18.75 -16.54
C GLY A 228 19.99 19.27 -17.55
N GLN A 229 21.27 18.92 -17.39
CA GLN A 229 22.37 19.34 -18.27
C GLN A 229 22.49 18.41 -19.47
N SER A 230 21.48 18.43 -20.32
CA SER A 230 21.29 17.45 -21.39
C SER A 230 22.46 17.41 -22.40
N GLU A 231 23.14 18.52 -22.71
CA GLU A 231 24.28 18.52 -23.65
C GLU A 231 25.51 17.81 -23.07
N ALA A 232 25.82 18.08 -21.80
CA ALA A 232 26.92 17.43 -21.10
C ALA A 232 26.67 15.92 -20.92
N ALA A 233 25.41 15.53 -20.69
CA ALA A 233 25.01 14.13 -20.66
C ALA A 233 25.27 13.43 -22.01
N VAL A 234 24.84 14.03 -23.13
CA VAL A 234 25.05 13.48 -24.48
C VAL A 234 26.53 13.35 -24.79
N ALA A 235 27.33 14.37 -24.48
CA ALA A 235 28.78 14.33 -24.69
C ALA A 235 29.42 13.19 -23.90
N SER A 236 29.07 13.06 -22.62
CA SER A 236 29.60 12.02 -21.73
C SER A 236 29.18 10.61 -22.20
N LEU A 237 27.91 10.41 -22.60
CA LEU A 237 27.44 9.12 -23.12
C LEU A 237 28.13 8.74 -24.44
N ARG A 238 28.36 9.70 -25.35
CA ARG A 238 29.10 9.43 -26.60
C ARG A 238 30.54 9.01 -26.32
N THR A 239 31.21 9.69 -25.40
CA THR A 239 32.56 9.31 -24.99
C THR A 239 32.56 7.91 -24.36
N ALA A 240 31.65 7.64 -23.42
CA ALA A 240 31.49 6.32 -22.81
C ALA A 240 31.25 5.21 -23.84
N LEU A 241 30.38 5.43 -24.82
CA LEU A 241 30.09 4.49 -25.91
C LEU A 241 31.29 4.24 -26.81
N SER A 242 32.10 5.26 -27.08
CA SER A 242 33.30 5.14 -27.92
C SER A 242 34.42 4.35 -27.24
N LEU A 243 34.52 4.47 -25.92
CA LEU A 243 35.55 3.81 -25.09
C LEU A 243 35.15 2.41 -24.61
N SER A 244 33.84 2.13 -24.51
CA SER A 244 33.36 0.85 -23.99
C SER A 244 33.58 -0.28 -25.00
N VAL A 245 34.13 -1.39 -24.53
CA VAL A 245 34.25 -2.66 -25.28
C VAL A 245 33.23 -3.71 -24.82
N ASP A 246 32.59 -3.49 -23.67
CA ASP A 246 31.59 -4.40 -23.12
C ASP A 246 30.24 -4.20 -23.80
N GLY A 247 29.70 -5.26 -24.39
CA GLY A 247 28.46 -5.20 -25.16
C GLY A 247 27.25 -4.81 -24.32
N ALA A 248 27.12 -5.35 -23.11
CA ALA A 248 25.98 -5.08 -22.24
C ALA A 248 25.98 -3.60 -21.77
N PHE A 249 27.13 -3.10 -21.33
CA PHE A 249 27.29 -1.71 -20.93
C PHE A 249 27.08 -0.75 -22.11
N ARG A 250 27.57 -1.09 -23.31
CA ARG A 250 27.28 -0.30 -24.53
C ARG A 250 25.78 -0.23 -24.80
N ASN A 251 25.05 -1.33 -24.64
CA ASN A 251 23.60 -1.34 -24.83
C ASN A 251 22.87 -0.44 -23.81
N GLU A 252 23.28 -0.48 -22.54
CA GLU A 252 22.72 0.41 -21.50
C GLU A 252 22.95 1.89 -21.86
N LEU A 253 24.18 2.25 -22.24
CA LEU A 253 24.54 3.61 -22.64
C LEU A 253 23.79 4.05 -23.91
N GLY A 254 23.65 3.16 -24.89
CA GLY A 254 22.93 3.39 -26.14
C GLY A 254 21.44 3.62 -25.89
N ALA A 255 20.82 2.82 -25.03
CA ALA A 255 19.42 2.96 -24.62
C ALA A 255 19.18 4.32 -23.95
N ARG A 256 20.04 4.70 -23.00
CA ARG A 256 19.96 6.01 -22.32
C ARG A 256 20.12 7.18 -23.29
N LEU A 257 21.12 7.13 -24.17
CA LEU A 257 21.33 8.16 -25.19
C LEU A 257 20.13 8.26 -26.14
N GLY A 258 19.56 7.14 -26.55
CA GLY A 258 18.35 7.08 -27.37
C GLY A 258 17.15 7.75 -26.70
N ILE A 259 16.93 7.51 -25.40
CA ILE A 259 15.87 8.16 -24.62
C ILE A 259 16.08 9.69 -24.53
N ILE A 260 17.33 10.16 -24.43
CA ILE A 260 17.61 11.60 -24.46
C ILE A 260 17.25 12.19 -25.84
N PHE A 261 17.62 11.53 -26.93
CA PHE A 261 17.27 11.99 -28.28
C PHE A 261 15.76 11.96 -28.53
N GLU A 262 15.06 10.93 -28.04
CA GLU A 262 13.59 10.85 -28.06
C GLU A 262 12.96 12.08 -27.39
N ARG A 263 13.38 12.41 -26.16
CA ARG A 263 12.86 13.58 -25.40
C ARG A 263 13.16 14.92 -26.07
N ARG A 264 14.21 14.99 -26.90
CA ARG A 264 14.58 16.19 -27.68
C ARG A 264 13.86 16.28 -29.03
N GLY A 265 12.99 15.31 -29.36
CA GLY A 265 12.32 15.24 -30.66
C GLY A 265 13.24 14.79 -31.80
N GLN A 266 14.44 14.26 -31.50
CA GLN A 266 15.40 13.76 -32.48
C GLN A 266 15.10 12.27 -32.79
N SER A 267 13.92 12.02 -33.36
CA SER A 267 13.38 10.66 -33.54
C SER A 267 14.26 9.74 -34.39
N GLU A 268 14.96 10.25 -35.40
CA GLU A 268 15.86 9.44 -36.24
C GLU A 268 17.06 8.93 -35.43
N ALA A 269 17.75 9.84 -34.75
CA ALA A 269 18.90 9.49 -33.92
C ALA A 269 18.51 8.55 -32.76
N ALA A 270 17.31 8.72 -32.20
CA ALA A 270 16.77 7.82 -31.19
C ALA A 270 16.54 6.40 -31.73
N LEU A 271 15.90 6.27 -32.91
CA LEU A 271 15.65 4.98 -33.54
C LEU A 271 16.94 4.26 -33.96
N GLU A 272 17.95 4.97 -34.46
CA GLU A 272 19.26 4.37 -34.75
C GLU A 272 19.84 3.70 -33.51
N LEU A 273 19.80 4.40 -32.36
CA LEU A 273 20.29 3.85 -31.10
C LEU A 273 19.41 2.72 -30.58
N PHE A 274 18.08 2.86 -30.60
CA PHE A 274 17.18 1.79 -30.19
C PHE A 274 17.34 0.53 -31.04
N ASN A 275 17.53 0.66 -32.35
CA ASN A 275 17.77 -0.47 -33.26
C ASN A 275 19.10 -1.18 -32.94
N THR A 276 20.15 -0.43 -32.60
CA THR A 276 21.43 -1.05 -32.17
C THR A 276 21.28 -1.81 -30.85
N VAL A 277 20.53 -1.26 -29.89
CA VAL A 277 20.22 -1.92 -28.61
C VAL A 277 19.39 -3.18 -28.85
N LEU A 278 18.32 -3.11 -29.65
CA LEU A 278 17.43 -4.23 -29.92
C LEU A 278 18.08 -5.32 -30.78
N ALA A 279 19.07 -4.99 -31.60
CA ALA A 279 19.85 -5.98 -32.32
C ALA A 279 20.72 -6.84 -31.37
N ALA A 280 21.18 -6.27 -30.26
CA ALA A 280 22.00 -6.96 -29.28
C ALA A 280 21.18 -7.59 -28.14
N ASP A 281 20.05 -6.98 -27.77
CA ASP A 281 19.09 -7.47 -26.78
C ASP A 281 17.65 -7.35 -27.33
N PRO A 282 17.19 -8.35 -28.12
CA PRO A 282 15.84 -8.34 -28.71
C PRO A 282 14.70 -8.41 -27.70
N ASP A 283 14.96 -8.86 -26.47
CA ASP A 283 13.96 -9.03 -25.42
C ASP A 283 13.81 -7.76 -24.55
N ASN A 284 14.50 -6.66 -24.88
CA ASN A 284 14.36 -5.38 -24.19
C ASN A 284 13.02 -4.70 -24.48
N ALA A 285 11.98 -5.12 -23.73
CA ALA A 285 10.60 -4.71 -23.94
C ALA A 285 10.35 -3.20 -23.82
N GLU A 286 11.07 -2.49 -22.94
CA GLU A 286 10.90 -1.03 -22.78
C GLU A 286 11.47 -0.27 -23.99
N ILE A 287 12.63 -0.67 -24.51
CA ILE A 287 13.22 -0.04 -25.69
C ILE A 287 12.43 -0.38 -26.96
N ALA A 288 11.96 -1.62 -27.10
CA ALA A 288 11.08 -2.01 -28.19
C ALA A 288 9.76 -1.22 -28.18
N LEU A 289 9.17 -0.99 -27.01
CA LEU A 289 7.97 -0.16 -26.87
C LEU A 289 8.22 1.31 -27.25
N ARG A 290 9.35 1.89 -26.84
CA ARG A 290 9.73 3.27 -27.23
C ARG A 290 9.97 3.39 -28.74
N ALA A 291 10.68 2.44 -29.33
CA ALA A 291 10.87 2.38 -30.78
C ALA A 291 9.51 2.29 -31.49
N ALA A 292 8.60 1.42 -31.02
CA ALA A 292 7.26 1.31 -31.57
C ALA A 292 6.47 2.63 -31.47
N GLN A 293 6.58 3.38 -30.37
CA GLN A 293 5.94 4.69 -30.23
C GLN A 293 6.48 5.72 -31.23
N LEU A 294 7.78 5.72 -31.50
CA LEU A 294 8.39 6.59 -32.51
C LEU A 294 7.96 6.20 -33.94
N HIS A 295 7.89 4.91 -34.25
CA HIS A 295 7.37 4.42 -35.54
C HIS A 295 5.87 4.70 -35.72
N ALA A 296 5.08 4.64 -34.65
CA ALA A 296 3.66 5.00 -34.66
C ALA A 296 3.46 6.47 -35.06
N GLY A 297 4.30 7.38 -34.53
CA GLY A 297 4.30 8.80 -34.91
C GLY A 297 4.66 9.05 -36.38
N ARG A 298 5.28 8.08 -37.07
CA ARG A 298 5.61 8.11 -38.51
C ARG A 298 4.56 7.44 -39.38
N GLY A 299 3.57 6.77 -38.79
CA GLY A 299 2.54 6.02 -39.51
C GLY A 299 2.98 4.65 -40.03
N GLU A 300 4.11 4.11 -39.54
CA GLU A 300 4.66 2.82 -39.98
C GLU A 300 4.00 1.65 -39.24
N SER A 301 2.74 1.34 -39.56
CA SER A 301 1.95 0.38 -38.76
C SER A 301 2.53 -1.04 -38.72
N ASP A 302 3.10 -1.53 -39.82
CA ASP A 302 3.66 -2.89 -39.88
C ASP A 302 4.86 -3.07 -38.93
N THR A 303 5.73 -2.06 -38.82
CA THR A 303 6.88 -2.09 -37.91
C THR A 303 6.43 -1.97 -36.47
N VAL A 304 5.41 -1.15 -36.20
CA VAL A 304 4.79 -1.03 -34.87
C VAL A 304 4.25 -2.37 -34.40
N VAL A 305 3.43 -3.04 -35.21
CA VAL A 305 2.85 -4.35 -34.85
C VAL A 305 3.94 -5.39 -34.60
N ALA A 306 4.98 -5.44 -35.44
CA ALA A 306 6.10 -6.35 -35.26
C ALA A 306 6.86 -6.10 -33.94
N LEU A 307 7.21 -4.85 -33.64
CA LEU A 307 7.89 -4.47 -32.40
C LEU A 307 7.02 -4.73 -31.17
N LEU A 308 5.73 -4.41 -31.22
CA LEU A 308 4.83 -4.69 -30.10
C LEU A 308 4.65 -6.21 -29.90
N GLY A 309 4.69 -7.00 -30.97
CA GLY A 309 4.77 -8.46 -30.89
C GLY A 309 5.96 -8.95 -30.04
N THR A 310 7.15 -8.37 -30.21
CA THR A 310 8.32 -8.73 -29.40
C THR A 310 8.17 -8.27 -27.95
N VAL A 311 7.64 -7.07 -27.72
CA VAL A 311 7.33 -6.54 -26.38
C VAL A 311 6.43 -7.50 -25.60
N LEU A 312 5.36 -7.97 -26.23
CA LEU A 312 4.39 -8.90 -25.62
C LEU A 312 5.03 -10.25 -25.29
N GLN A 313 5.87 -10.79 -26.19
CA GLN A 313 6.57 -12.05 -25.97
C GLN A 313 7.57 -11.95 -24.82
N ALA A 314 8.42 -10.91 -24.83
CA ALA A 314 9.41 -10.67 -23.78
C ALA A 314 8.75 -10.49 -22.40
N SER A 315 7.70 -9.66 -22.34
CA SER A 315 6.95 -9.40 -21.10
C SER A 315 6.22 -10.65 -20.57
N SER A 316 5.88 -11.60 -21.45
CA SER A 316 5.24 -12.86 -21.06
C SER A 316 6.22 -13.91 -20.54
N ARG A 317 7.50 -13.86 -20.98
CA ARG A 317 8.57 -14.75 -20.49
C ARG A 317 8.99 -14.42 -19.07
N GLN A 318 8.95 -13.14 -18.69
CA GLN A 318 9.32 -12.65 -17.36
C GLN A 318 8.17 -11.86 -16.72
N PRO A 319 7.15 -12.54 -16.16
CA PRO A 319 6.01 -11.86 -15.55
C PRO A 319 6.44 -11.05 -14.32
N SER A 320 6.18 -9.75 -14.33
CA SER A 320 6.38 -8.84 -13.22
C SER A 320 5.37 -7.70 -13.31
N ARG A 321 5.18 -6.94 -12.22
CA ARG A 321 4.29 -5.76 -12.24
C ARG A 321 4.70 -4.74 -13.30
N GLU A 322 6.00 -4.60 -13.54
CA GLU A 322 6.56 -3.73 -14.57
C GLU A 322 6.27 -4.29 -15.97
N ALA A 323 6.47 -5.59 -16.17
CA ALA A 323 6.14 -6.26 -17.43
C ALA A 323 4.64 -6.15 -17.77
N ASP A 324 3.75 -6.25 -16.79
CA ASP A 324 2.31 -6.07 -16.98
C ASP A 324 1.96 -4.63 -17.39
N SER A 325 2.63 -3.64 -16.80
CA SER A 325 2.50 -2.22 -17.18
C SER A 325 2.96 -1.97 -18.62
N ILE A 326 4.11 -2.53 -19.01
CA ILE A 326 4.62 -2.46 -20.38
C ILE A 326 3.64 -3.17 -21.34
N ARG A 327 3.13 -4.34 -20.97
CA ARG A 327 2.15 -5.10 -21.76
C ARG A 327 0.85 -4.34 -21.96
N ARG A 328 0.35 -3.64 -20.93
CA ARG A 328 -0.82 -2.73 -21.06
C ARG A 328 -0.56 -1.60 -22.05
N ARG A 329 0.59 -0.92 -21.94
CA ARG A 329 0.97 0.18 -22.86
C ARG A 329 1.12 -0.32 -24.30
N ALA A 330 1.72 -1.50 -24.48
CA ALA A 330 1.86 -2.14 -25.79
C ALA A 330 0.49 -2.50 -26.39
N ALA A 331 -0.39 -3.13 -25.60
CA ALA A 331 -1.73 -3.50 -26.05
C ALA A 331 -2.59 -2.25 -26.37
N ALA A 332 -2.43 -1.17 -25.61
CA ALA A 332 -3.08 0.11 -25.89
C ALA A 332 -2.61 0.71 -27.23
N LEU A 333 -1.30 0.72 -27.50
CA LEU A 333 -0.77 1.20 -28.78
C LEU A 333 -1.19 0.29 -29.95
N LEU A 334 -1.25 -1.04 -29.73
CA LEU A 334 -1.77 -1.98 -30.72
C LEU A 334 -3.21 -1.66 -31.12
N LEU A 335 -4.06 -1.10 -30.24
CA LEU A 335 -5.44 -0.79 -30.62
C LEU A 335 -5.55 0.15 -31.84
N ASP A 336 -4.57 1.01 -32.06
CA ASP A 336 -4.55 1.97 -33.17
C ASP A 336 -3.95 1.38 -34.46
N HIS A 337 -3.24 0.25 -34.38
CA HIS A 337 -2.52 -0.36 -35.52
C HIS A 337 -3.02 -1.78 -35.88
N ASP A 338 -3.34 -2.61 -34.88
CA ASP A 338 -4.00 -3.90 -34.98
C ASP A 338 -4.98 -4.08 -33.79
N ALA A 339 -6.21 -3.60 -34.00
CA ALA A 339 -7.24 -3.59 -32.98
C ALA A 339 -7.66 -5.00 -32.51
N GLU A 340 -7.56 -6.02 -33.37
CA GLU A 340 -7.89 -7.40 -32.98
C GLU A 340 -6.84 -7.95 -32.03
N GLN A 341 -5.57 -7.81 -32.38
CA GLN A 341 -4.46 -8.24 -31.53
C GLN A 341 -4.45 -7.47 -30.20
N GLY A 342 -4.60 -6.15 -30.23
CA GLY A 342 -4.66 -5.31 -29.03
C GLY A 342 -5.77 -5.73 -28.06
N ARG A 343 -6.98 -6.00 -28.57
CA ARG A 343 -8.10 -6.51 -27.76
C ARG A 343 -7.84 -7.91 -27.22
N SER A 344 -7.27 -8.80 -28.02
CA SER A 344 -6.92 -10.16 -27.59
C SER A 344 -5.96 -10.13 -26.40
N GLU A 345 -4.93 -9.29 -26.44
CA GLU A 345 -3.98 -9.13 -25.34
C GLU A 345 -4.61 -8.49 -24.10
N LEU A 346 -5.47 -7.49 -24.28
CA LEU A 346 -6.22 -6.91 -23.16
C LEU A 346 -7.16 -7.93 -22.50
N ARG A 347 -7.79 -8.83 -23.25
CA ARG A 347 -8.59 -9.93 -22.68
C ARG A 347 -7.74 -10.86 -21.82
N LYS A 348 -6.55 -11.24 -22.31
CA LYS A 348 -5.61 -12.08 -21.53
C LYS A 348 -5.17 -11.37 -20.24
N LEU A 349 -4.87 -10.08 -20.32
CA LEU A 349 -4.52 -9.25 -19.16
C LEU A 349 -5.64 -9.20 -18.12
N VAL A 350 -6.86 -8.89 -18.53
CA VAL A 350 -8.02 -8.81 -17.62
C VAL A 350 -8.37 -10.18 -17.03
N ALA A 351 -8.23 -11.26 -17.79
CA ALA A 351 -8.44 -12.62 -17.30
C ALA A 351 -7.39 -13.04 -16.26
N ALA A 352 -6.11 -12.68 -16.48
CA ALA A 352 -5.04 -12.93 -15.53
C ALA A 352 -5.14 -12.04 -14.28
N GLN A 353 -5.61 -10.79 -14.44
CA GLN A 353 -5.70 -9.79 -13.38
C GLN A 353 -7.07 -9.12 -13.41
N PRO A 354 -8.10 -9.74 -12.79
CA PRO A 354 -9.43 -9.15 -12.72
C PRO A 354 -9.52 -7.83 -11.96
N GLU A 355 -8.50 -7.44 -11.20
CA GLU A 355 -8.47 -6.16 -10.48
C GLU A 355 -7.82 -5.01 -11.28
N ASP A 356 -7.28 -5.30 -12.47
CA ASP A 356 -6.63 -4.33 -13.33
C ASP A 356 -7.67 -3.42 -14.03
N VAL A 357 -7.94 -2.29 -13.38
CA VAL A 357 -8.91 -1.28 -13.84
C VAL A 357 -8.49 -0.69 -15.19
N ASP A 358 -7.20 -0.44 -15.39
CA ASP A 358 -6.70 0.21 -16.60
C ASP A 358 -6.84 -0.71 -17.81
N ALA A 359 -6.42 -1.97 -17.70
CA ALA A 359 -6.60 -2.96 -18.77
C ALA A 359 -8.09 -3.16 -19.10
N ARG A 360 -8.95 -3.25 -18.08
CA ARG A 360 -10.39 -3.40 -18.28
C ARG A 360 -11.01 -2.18 -18.94
N SER A 361 -10.62 -0.96 -18.55
CA SER A 361 -11.11 0.28 -19.16
C SER A 361 -10.69 0.40 -20.62
N LEU A 362 -9.44 0.05 -20.94
CA LEU A 362 -8.93 -0.01 -22.32
C LEU A 362 -9.70 -1.03 -23.16
N LEU A 363 -9.94 -2.24 -22.63
CA LEU A 363 -10.71 -3.28 -23.31
C LEU A 363 -12.15 -2.83 -23.56
N ALA A 364 -12.83 -2.32 -22.54
CA ALA A 364 -14.18 -1.80 -22.64
C ALA A 364 -14.29 -0.69 -23.70
N ARG A 365 -13.32 0.24 -23.73
CA ARG A 365 -13.24 1.30 -24.75
C ARG A 365 -13.08 0.73 -26.15
N ALA A 366 -12.20 -0.26 -26.32
CA ALA A 366 -11.93 -0.88 -27.60
C ALA A 366 -13.11 -1.74 -28.12
N LEU A 367 -13.84 -2.41 -27.23
CA LEU A 367 -15.04 -3.17 -27.59
C LEU A 367 -16.21 -2.26 -27.89
N ALA A 368 -16.32 -1.12 -27.19
CA ALA A 368 -17.37 -0.15 -27.44
C ALA A 368 -17.35 0.37 -28.88
N THR A 369 -16.25 0.35 -29.62
CA THR A 369 -16.24 0.83 -31.02
C THR A 369 -16.71 -0.22 -32.03
N ILE A 370 -16.93 -1.48 -31.62
CA ILE A 370 -17.27 -2.60 -32.51
C ILE A 370 -18.77 -2.85 -32.48
N ALA A 371 -19.40 -2.91 -33.64
CA ALA A 371 -20.78 -3.35 -33.78
C ALA A 371 -20.90 -4.85 -33.46
N GLY A 372 -21.84 -5.24 -32.60
CA GLY A 372 -22.05 -6.62 -32.16
C GLY A 372 -21.26 -7.03 -30.91
N ALA A 373 -20.37 -6.17 -30.40
CA ALA A 373 -19.62 -6.42 -29.15
C ALA A 373 -20.20 -5.65 -27.95
N GLU A 374 -21.42 -5.11 -28.06
CA GLU A 374 -22.02 -4.23 -27.06
C GLU A 374 -22.25 -4.95 -25.73
N GLU A 375 -22.63 -6.23 -25.76
CA GLU A 375 -22.86 -7.01 -24.52
C GLU A 375 -21.55 -7.28 -23.77
N GLU A 376 -20.48 -7.60 -24.49
CA GLU A 376 -19.14 -7.80 -23.90
C GLU A 376 -18.59 -6.48 -23.33
N ALA A 377 -18.72 -5.38 -24.07
CA ALA A 377 -18.33 -4.05 -23.61
C ALA A 377 -19.10 -3.63 -22.35
N ALA A 378 -20.42 -3.86 -22.34
CA ALA A 378 -21.27 -3.56 -21.20
C ALA A 378 -20.87 -4.36 -19.95
N ALA A 379 -20.57 -5.66 -20.09
CA ALA A 379 -20.15 -6.49 -18.97
C ALA A 379 -18.90 -5.93 -18.27
N HIS A 380 -17.89 -5.51 -19.04
CA HIS A 380 -16.70 -4.88 -18.46
C HIS A 380 -16.99 -3.52 -17.83
N LEU A 381 -17.83 -2.70 -18.44
CA LEU A 381 -18.22 -1.39 -17.92
C LEU A 381 -19.06 -1.47 -16.66
N ILE A 382 -19.91 -2.50 -16.50
CA ILE A 382 -20.67 -2.74 -15.27
C ILE A 382 -19.72 -3.04 -14.11
N VAL A 383 -18.69 -3.87 -14.31
CA VAL A 383 -17.68 -4.14 -13.26
C VAL A 383 -16.94 -2.84 -12.87
N LEU A 384 -16.60 -2.00 -13.84
CA LEU A 384 -15.98 -0.69 -13.57
C LEU A 384 -16.95 0.24 -12.82
N PHE A 385 -18.22 0.25 -13.20
CA PHE A 385 -19.28 1.02 -12.55
C PHE A 385 -19.52 0.56 -11.12
N GLU A 386 -19.51 -0.74 -10.84
CA GLU A 386 -19.68 -1.25 -9.48
C GLU A 386 -18.55 -0.81 -8.55
N ARG A 387 -17.33 -0.68 -9.08
CA ARG A 387 -16.17 -0.18 -8.35
C ARG A 387 -16.27 1.33 -8.12
N ASP A 388 -16.56 2.10 -9.16
CA ASP A 388 -16.77 3.54 -9.08
C ASP A 388 -17.96 4.00 -9.95
N PRO A 389 -19.17 4.13 -9.35
CA PRO A 389 -20.36 4.58 -10.06
C PRO A 389 -20.31 6.05 -10.51
N PHE A 390 -19.28 6.80 -10.07
CA PHE A 390 -19.15 8.22 -10.31
C PHE A 390 -18.09 8.55 -11.37
N ASP A 391 -17.44 7.54 -11.94
CA ASP A 391 -16.57 7.72 -13.09
C ASP A 391 -17.42 8.05 -14.33
N VAL A 392 -17.60 9.36 -14.56
CA VAL A 392 -18.39 9.92 -15.65
C VAL A 392 -17.98 9.34 -17.01
N ALA A 393 -16.69 9.08 -17.23
CA ALA A 393 -16.21 8.56 -18.50
C ALA A 393 -16.72 7.13 -18.75
N ASN A 394 -16.69 6.28 -17.73
CA ASN A 394 -17.20 4.91 -17.82
C ASN A 394 -18.74 4.87 -17.85
N VAL A 395 -19.41 5.72 -17.06
CA VAL A 395 -20.89 5.84 -17.07
C VAL A 395 -21.39 6.27 -18.45
N ARG A 396 -20.77 7.31 -19.03
CA ARG A 396 -21.07 7.79 -20.38
C ARG A 396 -20.86 6.69 -21.42
N ARG A 397 -19.75 5.97 -21.34
CA ARG A 397 -19.47 4.87 -22.28
C ARG A 397 -20.48 3.74 -22.15
N LEU A 398 -20.91 3.40 -20.93
CA LEU A 398 -21.94 2.38 -20.70
C LEU A 398 -23.29 2.81 -21.28
N LEU A 399 -23.63 4.09 -21.15
CA LEU A 399 -24.82 4.68 -21.80
C LEU A 399 -24.73 4.52 -23.32
N GLU A 400 -23.62 4.94 -23.93
CA GLU A 400 -23.38 4.83 -25.38
C GLU A 400 -23.50 3.38 -25.89
N VAL A 401 -22.94 2.42 -25.14
CA VAL A 401 -23.02 0.99 -25.45
C VAL A 401 -24.45 0.48 -25.38
N TRP A 402 -25.18 0.77 -24.29
CA TRP A 402 -26.56 0.34 -24.14
C TRP A 402 -27.52 1.01 -25.12
N ALA A 403 -27.29 2.27 -25.47
CA ALA A 403 -28.07 2.97 -26.48
C ALA A 403 -27.93 2.28 -27.84
N ARG A 404 -26.70 1.97 -28.28
CA ARG A 404 -26.49 1.25 -29.55
C ARG A 404 -27.02 -0.18 -29.54
N ALA A 405 -26.95 -0.86 -28.39
CA ALA A 405 -27.53 -2.19 -28.20
C ALA A 405 -29.08 -2.18 -28.16
N GLY A 406 -29.75 -1.03 -28.29
CA GLY A 406 -31.21 -0.93 -28.20
C GLY A 406 -31.77 -1.10 -26.79
N ARG A 407 -30.92 -1.15 -25.75
CA ARG A 407 -31.31 -1.27 -24.34
C ARG A 407 -31.74 0.10 -23.78
N MET A 408 -32.71 0.73 -24.42
CA MET A 408 -33.15 2.11 -24.15
C MET A 408 -33.53 2.36 -22.69
N ALA A 409 -34.23 1.41 -22.06
CA ALA A 409 -34.60 1.53 -20.65
C ALA A 409 -33.38 1.63 -19.73
N ARG A 410 -32.26 0.99 -20.08
CA ARG A 410 -31.03 1.06 -19.31
C ARG A 410 -30.24 2.34 -19.58
N ALA A 411 -30.09 2.69 -20.85
CA ALA A 411 -29.46 3.94 -21.28
C ALA A 411 -30.14 5.16 -20.65
N HIS A 412 -31.47 5.16 -20.57
CA HIS A 412 -32.27 6.20 -19.93
C HIS A 412 -31.89 6.42 -18.45
N GLN A 413 -31.69 5.34 -17.69
CA GLN A 413 -31.30 5.45 -16.27
C GLN A 413 -29.92 6.09 -16.10
N LEU A 414 -28.97 5.73 -16.95
CA LEU A 414 -27.64 6.35 -16.95
C LEU A 414 -27.68 7.79 -17.42
N ALA A 415 -28.60 8.14 -18.33
CA ALA A 415 -28.79 9.53 -18.78
C ALA A 415 -29.26 10.41 -17.60
N HIS A 416 -30.20 9.90 -16.79
CA HIS A 416 -30.61 10.56 -15.55
C HIS A 416 -29.44 10.73 -14.57
N LEU A 417 -28.61 9.69 -14.39
CA LEU A 417 -27.42 9.75 -13.53
C LEU A 417 -26.43 10.82 -14.01
N LEU A 418 -26.07 10.82 -15.29
CA LEU A 418 -25.14 11.80 -15.87
C LEU A 418 -25.66 13.23 -15.71
N ARG A 419 -26.95 13.46 -15.98
CA ARG A 419 -27.57 14.77 -15.76
C ARG A 419 -27.49 15.20 -14.29
N CYS A 420 -27.72 14.29 -13.35
CA CYS A 420 -27.57 14.55 -11.93
C CYS A 420 -26.12 14.80 -11.50
N LEU A 421 -25.14 14.28 -12.25
CA LEU A 421 -23.72 14.59 -12.09
C LEU A 421 -23.29 15.88 -12.81
N GLY A 422 -24.21 16.58 -13.49
CA GLY A 422 -23.95 17.84 -14.19
C GLY A 422 -23.53 17.68 -15.66
N HIS A 423 -23.70 16.49 -16.23
CA HIS A 423 -23.37 16.19 -17.63
C HIS A 423 -24.65 16.00 -18.45
N ASP A 424 -24.96 16.97 -19.32
CA ASP A 424 -26.20 17.01 -20.11
C ASP A 424 -25.92 17.30 -21.61
N ASP A 425 -25.23 16.36 -22.24
CA ASP A 425 -24.89 16.43 -23.66
C ASP A 425 -26.05 15.95 -24.55
N ASP A 426 -25.85 16.00 -25.88
CA ASP A 426 -26.90 15.67 -26.84
C ASP A 426 -27.39 14.22 -26.68
N LEU A 427 -26.47 13.28 -26.46
CA LEU A 427 -26.82 11.88 -26.26
C LEU A 427 -27.64 11.65 -24.98
N VAL A 428 -27.28 12.32 -23.87
CA VAL A 428 -28.09 12.29 -22.64
C VAL A 428 -29.48 12.83 -22.92
N ARG A 429 -29.61 13.98 -23.60
CA ARG A 429 -30.91 14.58 -23.94
C ARG A 429 -31.74 13.65 -24.84
N ASP A 430 -31.14 13.09 -25.89
CA ASP A 430 -31.81 12.14 -26.80
C ASP A 430 -32.31 10.88 -26.06
N CYS A 431 -31.50 10.32 -25.14
CA CYS A 431 -31.91 9.16 -24.33
C CYS A 431 -33.03 9.50 -23.33
N LEU A 432 -33.11 10.75 -22.87
CA LEU A 432 -34.16 11.23 -21.98
C LEU A 432 -35.47 11.52 -22.72
N GLU A 433 -35.40 12.06 -23.95
CA GLU A 433 -36.56 12.34 -24.80
C GLU A 433 -37.12 11.08 -25.48
N GLY A 434 -36.23 10.16 -25.87
CA GLY A 434 -36.57 8.96 -26.64
C GLY A 434 -37.21 7.82 -25.83
N CYS A 435 -37.12 7.81 -24.49
CA CYS A 435 -37.80 6.79 -23.68
C CYS A 435 -39.08 7.33 -23.03
N SER A 436 -40.22 6.70 -23.34
CA SER A 436 -41.49 6.86 -22.62
C SER A 436 -41.50 6.18 -21.24
N CYS A 437 -40.33 5.82 -20.71
CA CYS A 437 -40.10 5.14 -19.43
C CYS A 437 -40.76 5.84 -18.21
N ARG A 438 -41.17 7.11 -18.35
CA ARG A 438 -41.82 7.91 -17.30
C ARG A 438 -43.12 7.32 -16.77
N ASP A 439 -43.87 6.57 -17.58
CA ASP A 439 -45.21 6.08 -17.21
C ASP A 439 -45.30 4.55 -17.22
N LEU A 440 -44.39 3.87 -16.52
CA LEU A 440 -44.74 2.52 -16.05
C LEU A 440 -45.86 2.68 -15.02
N ASN A 441 -47.10 2.53 -15.49
CA ASN A 441 -48.30 2.51 -14.66
C ASN A 441 -48.18 1.38 -13.64
N LEU A 442 -47.64 1.70 -12.46
CA LEU A 442 -47.48 0.75 -11.36
C LEU A 442 -48.87 0.22 -10.98
N ARG A 443 -49.04 -1.09 -11.03
CA ARG A 443 -50.32 -1.71 -10.72
C ARG A 443 -50.62 -1.57 -9.22
N ARG A 444 -51.90 -1.37 -8.89
CA ARG A 444 -52.38 -1.42 -7.50
C ARG A 444 -52.07 -2.78 -6.86
N GLY A 445 -51.50 -2.76 -5.65
CA GLY A 445 -51.10 -3.93 -4.89
C GLY A 445 -49.91 -4.72 -5.45
N ALA A 446 -49.16 -4.16 -6.41
CA ALA A 446 -48.00 -4.85 -6.99
C ALA A 446 -46.82 -4.99 -6.01
N LEU A 447 -46.68 -4.06 -5.05
CA LEU A 447 -45.67 -4.13 -3.99
C LEU A 447 -46.23 -4.88 -2.78
N SER A 448 -46.47 -6.18 -2.97
CA SER A 448 -46.79 -7.10 -1.87
C SER A 448 -45.60 -7.27 -0.93
N GLU A 449 -45.86 -7.78 0.28
CA GLU A 449 -44.80 -8.09 1.25
C GLU A 449 -43.79 -9.12 0.70
N SER A 450 -44.29 -10.13 -0.02
CA SER A 450 -43.45 -11.13 -0.69
C SER A 450 -42.58 -10.52 -1.79
N PHE A 451 -43.10 -9.54 -2.54
CA PHE A 451 -42.34 -8.87 -3.58
C PHE A 451 -41.23 -8.00 -2.99
N CYS A 452 -41.54 -7.17 -1.98
CA CYS A 452 -40.55 -6.38 -1.27
C CYS A 452 -39.46 -7.27 -0.66
N ALA A 453 -39.80 -8.45 -0.15
CA ALA A 453 -38.85 -9.40 0.41
C ALA A 453 -37.80 -9.90 -0.61
N MET A 454 -38.17 -10.07 -1.89
CA MET A 454 -37.23 -10.49 -2.95
C MET A 454 -36.16 -9.44 -3.26
N LEU A 455 -36.38 -8.18 -2.88
CA LEU A 455 -35.51 -7.05 -3.18
C LEU A 455 -34.59 -6.66 -2.01
N ARG A 456 -34.70 -7.39 -0.90
CA ARG A 456 -33.88 -7.13 0.29
C ARG A 456 -32.39 -7.29 0.00
N SER A 457 -31.58 -6.49 0.68
CA SER A 457 -30.14 -6.68 0.68
C SER A 457 -29.82 -8.07 1.23
N PRO A 458 -28.90 -8.83 0.61
CA PRO A 458 -28.49 -10.14 1.13
C PRO A 458 -27.80 -10.03 2.49
N LEU A 459 -27.40 -8.82 2.88
CA LEU A 459 -26.82 -8.49 4.18
C LEU A 459 -27.87 -8.20 5.27
N GLU A 460 -29.17 -8.17 4.94
CA GLU A 460 -30.21 -8.05 5.96
C GLU A 460 -30.26 -9.29 6.84
N VAL A 461 -30.41 -9.06 8.15
CA VAL A 461 -30.51 -10.12 9.15
C VAL A 461 -31.95 -10.60 9.26
N PRO A 462 -32.25 -11.88 8.99
CA PRO A 462 -33.61 -12.42 9.11
C PRO A 462 -34.15 -12.27 10.53
N GLY A 463 -35.42 -11.85 10.67
CA GLY A 463 -36.09 -11.72 11.97
C GLY A 463 -35.72 -10.48 12.80
N LEU A 464 -34.70 -9.70 12.38
CA LEU A 464 -34.33 -8.47 13.08
C LEU A 464 -35.48 -7.44 13.07
N ASP A 465 -36.26 -7.39 11.97
CA ASP A 465 -37.41 -6.49 11.87
C ASP A 465 -38.46 -6.78 12.94
N ASP A 466 -38.80 -8.06 13.12
CA ASP A 466 -39.84 -8.45 14.04
C ASP A 466 -39.38 -8.22 15.49
N LEU A 467 -38.11 -8.47 15.75
CA LEU A 467 -37.49 -8.18 17.04
C LEU A 467 -37.51 -6.69 17.38
N LEU A 468 -37.11 -5.84 16.43
CA LEU A 468 -37.11 -4.39 16.60
C LEU A 468 -38.53 -3.83 16.68
N LYS A 469 -39.48 -4.32 15.89
CA LYS A 469 -40.90 -3.92 15.96
C LYS A 469 -41.46 -4.14 17.36
N VAL A 470 -41.21 -5.31 17.96
CA VAL A 470 -41.73 -5.58 19.31
C VAL A 470 -41.07 -4.67 20.34
N LEU A 471 -39.76 -4.42 20.23
CA LEU A 471 -39.08 -3.49 21.14
C LEU A 471 -39.55 -2.05 20.97
N VAL A 472 -39.72 -1.56 19.74
CA VAL A 472 -40.25 -0.23 19.43
C VAL A 472 -41.68 -0.08 19.95
N ALA A 473 -42.53 -1.09 19.77
CA ALA A 473 -43.90 -1.10 20.27
C ALA A 473 -43.99 -1.17 21.80
N ALA A 474 -43.03 -1.83 22.47
CA ALA A 474 -43.00 -1.99 23.93
C ALA A 474 -42.48 -0.76 24.68
N LEU A 475 -41.95 0.24 23.97
CA LEU A 475 -41.22 1.37 24.54
C LEU A 475 -41.71 2.76 24.09
N PRO A 476 -43.02 3.08 24.07
CA PRO A 476 -43.51 4.42 23.72
C PRO A 476 -42.95 5.55 24.61
N SER A 477 -42.45 5.22 25.81
CA SER A 477 -41.83 6.13 26.78
C SER A 477 -40.32 6.35 26.56
N LEU A 478 -39.63 5.39 25.94
CA LEU A 478 -38.19 5.45 25.60
C LEU A 478 -37.98 6.09 24.23
N PHE A 479 -38.86 5.75 23.29
CA PHE A 479 -38.94 6.35 21.98
C PHE A 479 -39.88 7.55 22.07
N SER A 480 -39.38 8.67 22.60
CA SER A 480 -39.96 9.94 22.21
C SER A 480 -39.80 10.03 20.69
N SER A 481 -40.81 9.62 19.92
CA SER A 481 -40.96 10.19 18.58
C SER A 481 -40.82 11.70 18.81
N PRO A 482 -39.88 12.40 18.14
CA PRO A 482 -39.74 13.83 18.34
C PRO A 482 -41.16 14.39 18.27
N PRO A 483 -41.60 15.16 19.30
CA PRO A 483 -42.98 15.60 19.38
C PRO A 483 -43.36 16.10 18.00
N LEU A 484 -44.50 15.65 17.46
CA LEU A 484 -45.01 16.17 16.19
C LEU A 484 -45.11 17.68 16.37
N VAL A 485 -44.05 18.39 16.00
CA VAL A 485 -43.99 19.84 15.81
C VAL A 485 -45.22 20.13 14.98
N PRO A 486 -46.05 21.15 15.29
CA PRO A 486 -47.38 21.31 14.71
C PRO A 486 -47.32 21.25 13.18
N ALA A 487 -47.54 20.05 12.66
CA ALA A 487 -47.40 19.70 11.28
C ALA A 487 -48.79 19.79 10.68
N ARG A 488 -48.92 20.55 9.61
CA ARG A 488 -50.21 20.79 8.95
C ARG A 488 -50.37 19.81 7.82
N ASP A 489 -51.61 19.45 7.49
CA ASP A 489 -51.87 18.70 6.26
C ASP A 489 -51.25 19.46 5.08
N VAL A 490 -50.65 18.74 4.14
CA VAL A 490 -50.04 19.36 2.97
C VAL A 490 -51.11 20.06 2.12
N ASP A 491 -50.85 21.27 1.64
CA ASP A 491 -51.81 21.99 0.79
C ASP A 491 -51.69 21.61 -0.69
N THR A 492 -50.58 20.98 -1.10
CA THR A 492 -50.29 20.62 -2.49
C THR A 492 -51.13 19.44 -2.98
N ALA A 493 -52.09 19.70 -3.88
CA ALA A 493 -52.98 18.68 -4.45
C ALA A 493 -52.22 17.56 -5.18
N GLU A 494 -51.13 17.90 -5.88
CA GLU A 494 -50.32 16.95 -6.63
C GLU A 494 -49.61 15.94 -5.72
N LEU A 495 -49.05 16.40 -4.59
CA LEU A 495 -48.41 15.51 -3.61
C LEU A 495 -49.45 14.60 -2.93
N LYS A 496 -50.66 15.10 -2.65
CA LYS A 496 -51.78 14.26 -2.17
C LYS A 496 -52.16 13.19 -3.19
N LEU A 497 -52.19 13.54 -4.48
CA LEU A 497 -52.48 12.60 -5.55
C LEU A 497 -51.38 11.53 -5.65
N ALA A 498 -50.11 11.94 -5.63
CA ALA A 498 -48.96 11.03 -5.63
C ALA A 498 -49.01 10.06 -4.43
N ALA A 499 -49.29 10.56 -3.22
CA ALA A 499 -49.44 9.75 -2.01
C ALA A 499 -50.54 8.68 -2.15
N ARG A 500 -51.70 9.04 -2.73
CA ARG A 500 -52.79 8.08 -3.00
C ARG A 500 -52.42 7.06 -4.07
N GLN A 501 -51.78 7.50 -5.16
CA GLN A 501 -51.38 6.63 -6.26
C GLN A 501 -50.35 5.60 -5.80
N ILE A 502 -49.30 6.06 -5.11
CA ILE A 502 -48.24 5.20 -4.60
C ILE A 502 -48.75 4.32 -3.46
N GLY A 503 -49.55 4.87 -2.53
CA GLY A 503 -50.23 4.07 -1.51
C GLY A 503 -51.01 2.90 -2.10
N ALA A 504 -51.73 3.12 -3.20
CA ALA A 504 -52.47 2.07 -3.88
C ALA A 504 -51.56 0.96 -4.45
N VAL A 505 -50.31 1.24 -4.83
CA VAL A 505 -49.32 0.23 -5.26
C VAL A 505 -48.95 -0.72 -4.10
N PHE A 506 -48.96 -0.23 -2.87
CA PHE A 506 -48.75 -1.00 -1.64
C PHE A 506 -50.06 -1.53 -1.00
N SER A 507 -51.21 -1.38 -1.66
CA SER A 507 -52.54 -1.67 -1.09
C SER A 507 -52.87 -0.86 0.18
N GLN A 508 -52.38 0.38 0.28
CA GLN A 508 -52.70 1.31 1.37
C GLN A 508 -53.56 2.48 0.89
N SER A 509 -54.76 2.62 1.45
CA SER A 509 -55.75 3.64 1.08
C SER A 509 -55.51 5.02 1.70
N ASP A 510 -54.88 5.07 2.88
CA ASP A 510 -54.92 6.25 3.76
C ASP A 510 -53.55 6.86 4.07
N VAL A 511 -52.62 6.90 3.10
CA VAL A 511 -51.31 7.54 3.29
C VAL A 511 -51.48 9.04 3.57
N ARG A 512 -51.10 9.48 4.77
CA ARG A 512 -51.20 10.89 5.20
C ARG A 512 -49.86 11.60 5.03
N VAL A 513 -49.90 12.78 4.42
CA VAL A 513 -48.74 13.63 4.20
C VAL A 513 -48.91 14.95 4.94
N LEU A 514 -47.98 15.24 5.86
CA LEU A 514 -47.93 16.48 6.62
C LEU A 514 -46.71 17.32 6.23
N VAL A 515 -46.75 18.60 6.58
CA VAL A 515 -45.65 19.54 6.39
C VAL A 515 -45.22 20.12 7.73
N ASP A 516 -43.92 19.99 8.03
CA ASP A 516 -43.26 20.56 9.21
C ASP A 516 -42.32 21.67 8.77
N ARG A 517 -42.61 22.92 9.17
CA ARG A 517 -41.83 24.10 8.77
C ARG A 517 -40.39 24.09 9.31
N THR A 518 -40.10 23.28 10.32
CA THR A 518 -38.78 23.21 10.95
C THR A 518 -37.85 22.20 10.29
N LEU A 519 -38.37 21.31 9.44
CA LEU A 519 -37.64 20.17 8.86
C LEU A 519 -36.70 20.56 7.69
N GLY A 520 -36.64 21.84 7.32
CA GLY A 520 -35.83 22.32 6.19
C GLY A 520 -36.21 21.64 4.89
N ASP A 521 -35.25 20.94 4.28
CA ASP A 521 -35.37 20.27 2.99
C ASP A 521 -35.56 18.74 3.11
N GLY A 522 -35.62 18.21 4.33
CA GLY A 522 -35.68 16.77 4.59
C GLY A 522 -37.09 16.18 4.62
N VAL A 523 -37.14 14.84 4.74
CA VAL A 523 -38.36 14.05 4.97
C VAL A 523 -38.17 13.18 6.21
N ARG A 524 -39.17 13.20 7.10
CA ARG A 524 -39.20 12.39 8.32
C ARG A 524 -40.26 11.29 8.17
N TYR A 525 -39.86 10.07 8.48
CA TYR A 525 -40.68 8.87 8.44
C TYR A 525 -41.20 8.54 9.84
N THR A 526 -42.39 7.93 9.93
CA THR A 526 -42.99 7.55 11.21
C THR A 526 -43.61 6.15 11.13
N ASP A 527 -43.76 5.49 12.28
CA ASP A 527 -44.35 4.14 12.41
C ASP A 527 -45.89 4.15 12.54
N ALA A 528 -46.54 5.27 12.20
CA ALA A 528 -47.98 5.42 12.37
C ALA A 528 -48.78 4.55 11.38
N SER A 529 -49.95 4.08 11.83
CA SER A 529 -51.00 3.51 10.97
C SER A 529 -52.22 4.45 10.98
N PRO A 530 -52.60 5.05 9.83
CA PRO A 530 -52.00 4.87 8.52
C PRO A 530 -50.66 5.61 8.35
N ALA A 531 -49.86 5.20 7.36
CA ALA A 531 -48.50 5.70 7.14
C ALA A 531 -48.47 7.23 7.07
N LEU A 532 -47.74 7.84 8.00
CA LEU A 532 -47.60 9.29 8.13
C LEU A 532 -46.19 9.72 7.70
N LEU A 533 -46.14 10.53 6.65
CA LEU A 533 -44.92 11.11 6.10
C LEU A 533 -44.90 12.62 6.35
N VAL A 534 -43.81 13.15 6.89
CA VAL A 534 -43.66 14.57 7.19
C VAL A 534 -42.59 15.17 6.29
N PHE A 535 -42.98 16.11 5.43
CA PHE A 535 -42.09 16.81 4.50
C PHE A 535 -41.70 18.19 5.01
N GLY A 536 -40.46 18.61 4.74
CA GLY A 536 -40.06 20.00 4.89
C GLY A 536 -40.63 20.89 3.77
N PRO A 537 -40.81 22.21 3.98
CA PRO A 537 -41.45 23.08 3.00
C PRO A 537 -40.70 23.17 1.68
N ALA A 538 -39.37 23.02 1.68
CA ALA A 538 -38.58 23.05 0.46
C ALA A 538 -38.75 21.76 -0.37
N ALA A 539 -38.80 20.59 0.28
CA ALA A 539 -39.08 19.30 -0.38
C ALA A 539 -40.48 19.29 -1.04
N VAL A 540 -41.44 20.00 -0.47
CA VAL A 540 -42.76 20.20 -1.09
C VAL A 540 -42.68 21.18 -2.27
N ARG A 541 -41.96 22.30 -2.13
CA ARG A 541 -41.83 23.32 -3.19
C ARG A 541 -41.01 22.85 -4.39
N ALA A 542 -40.06 21.96 -4.20
CA ALA A 542 -39.22 21.42 -5.28
C ALA A 542 -40.05 20.75 -6.38
N GLY A 543 -41.27 20.27 -6.08
CA GLY A 543 -42.24 19.85 -7.09
C GLY A 543 -41.84 18.60 -7.89
N ASP A 544 -40.75 17.92 -7.53
CA ASP A 544 -40.26 16.77 -8.27
C ASP A 544 -41.07 15.52 -7.91
N ARG A 545 -41.88 15.06 -8.86
CA ARG A 545 -42.70 13.84 -8.71
C ARG A 545 -41.84 12.60 -8.46
N SER A 546 -40.64 12.52 -9.03
CA SER A 546 -39.71 11.39 -8.81
C SER A 546 -39.21 11.40 -7.37
N ALA A 547 -38.88 12.58 -6.83
CA ALA A 547 -38.46 12.74 -5.43
C ALA A 547 -39.59 12.37 -4.46
N TRP A 548 -40.81 12.84 -4.72
CA TRP A 548 -41.97 12.44 -3.94
C TRP A 548 -42.19 10.94 -4.00
N ALA A 549 -42.08 10.34 -5.19
CA ALA A 549 -42.26 8.92 -5.39
C ALA A 549 -41.24 8.07 -4.61
N PHE A 550 -39.97 8.48 -4.66
CA PHE A 550 -38.90 7.88 -3.88
C PHE A 550 -39.21 7.90 -2.38
N HIS A 551 -39.54 9.07 -1.82
CA HIS A 551 -39.81 9.20 -0.40
C HIS A 551 -41.08 8.47 0.05
N LEU A 552 -42.16 8.57 -0.72
CA LEU A 552 -43.42 7.88 -0.41
C LEU A 552 -43.21 6.36 -0.40
N GLY A 553 -42.54 5.81 -1.42
CA GLY A 553 -42.23 4.37 -1.48
C GLY A 553 -41.39 3.90 -0.29
N ARG A 554 -40.32 4.64 0.04
CA ARG A 554 -39.49 4.36 1.22
C ARG A 554 -40.30 4.42 2.51
N GLY A 555 -41.09 5.46 2.71
CA GLY A 555 -41.81 5.67 3.96
C GLY A 555 -42.92 4.67 4.20
N ILE A 556 -43.64 4.28 3.14
CA ILE A 556 -44.67 3.24 3.24
C ILE A 556 -44.03 1.90 3.63
N GLU A 557 -42.91 1.52 3.00
CA GLU A 557 -42.21 0.29 3.36
C GLU A 557 -41.64 0.34 4.80
N LEU A 558 -41.05 1.46 5.19
CA LEU A 558 -40.57 1.67 6.58
C LEU A 558 -41.69 1.54 7.59
N GLY A 559 -42.85 2.15 7.32
CA GLY A 559 -44.02 2.07 8.18
C GLY A 559 -44.59 0.66 8.24
N ARG A 560 -44.67 -0.07 7.11
CA ARG A 560 -45.06 -1.51 7.10
C ARG A 560 -44.12 -2.36 7.92
N ARG A 561 -42.82 -2.08 7.86
CA ARG A 561 -41.79 -2.75 8.66
C ARG A 561 -41.72 -2.22 10.10
N GLY A 562 -42.45 -1.17 10.47
CA GLY A 562 -42.48 -0.62 11.85
C GLY A 562 -41.11 -0.19 12.38
N LEU A 563 -40.26 0.32 11.50
CA LEU A 563 -38.84 0.59 11.75
C LEU A 563 -38.41 2.02 11.44
N ALA A 564 -39.36 2.89 11.10
CA ALA A 564 -39.07 4.28 10.78
C ALA A 564 -38.40 5.01 11.96
N SER A 565 -38.89 4.79 13.19
CA SER A 565 -38.31 5.43 14.38
C SER A 565 -36.97 4.82 14.80
N ALA A 566 -36.77 3.52 14.55
CA ALA A 566 -35.52 2.83 14.88
C ALA A 566 -34.33 3.40 14.10
N LEU A 567 -34.54 3.77 12.83
CA LEU A 567 -33.49 4.36 11.99
C LEU A 567 -33.04 5.77 12.39
N CYS A 568 -33.78 6.45 13.28
CA CYS A 568 -33.43 7.78 13.79
C CYS A 568 -32.43 7.74 14.94
N TRP A 569 -32.09 6.56 15.46
CA TRP A 569 -31.19 6.39 16.61
C TRP A 569 -29.81 5.91 16.18
N GLU A 570 -28.80 6.20 17.01
CA GLU A 570 -27.47 5.63 16.82
C GLU A 570 -27.50 4.11 17.03
N PRO A 571 -26.91 3.31 16.13
CA PRO A 571 -26.88 1.84 16.25
C PRO A 571 -26.34 1.34 17.58
N ARG A 572 -25.39 2.06 18.20
CA ARG A 572 -24.84 1.75 19.52
C ARG A 572 -25.87 1.86 20.64
N ALA A 573 -26.75 2.87 20.60
CA ALA A 573 -27.80 3.05 21.60
C ALA A 573 -28.81 1.90 21.53
N ILE A 574 -29.16 1.48 20.32
CA ILE A 574 -30.07 0.34 20.09
C ILE A 574 -29.40 -0.97 20.52
N LYS A 575 -28.10 -1.16 20.24
CA LYS A 575 -27.34 -2.32 20.71
C LYS A 575 -27.37 -2.45 22.22
N SER A 576 -27.10 -1.36 22.93
CA SER A 576 -27.13 -1.31 24.40
C SER A 576 -28.51 -1.66 24.97
N LEU A 577 -29.58 -1.16 24.35
CA LEU A 577 -30.96 -1.51 24.72
C LEU A 577 -31.28 -2.98 24.45
N LEU A 578 -30.83 -3.52 23.31
CA LEU A 578 -31.00 -4.92 22.95
C LEU A 578 -30.27 -5.85 23.92
N GLU A 579 -29.03 -5.53 24.28
CA GLU A 579 -28.26 -6.27 25.28
C GLU A 579 -28.93 -6.21 26.67
N ALA A 580 -29.46 -5.05 27.06
CA ALA A 580 -30.21 -4.90 28.30
C ALA A 580 -31.53 -5.70 28.30
N ALA A 581 -32.25 -5.75 27.17
CA ALA A 581 -33.45 -6.56 26.97
C ALA A 581 -33.14 -8.06 26.99
N ALA A 582 -32.04 -8.47 26.36
CA ALA A 582 -31.51 -9.82 26.38
C ALA A 582 -31.19 -10.30 27.79
N ASP A 583 -30.62 -9.45 28.64
CA ASP A 583 -30.29 -9.78 30.04
C ASP A 583 -31.49 -9.67 31.00
N PHE A 584 -32.63 -9.16 30.53
CA PHE A 584 -33.82 -8.87 31.33
C PHE A 584 -34.42 -10.14 31.94
N GLY A 585 -34.69 -10.10 33.26
CA GLY A 585 -35.26 -11.23 34.00
C GLY A 585 -34.34 -12.44 34.26
N SER A 586 -33.10 -12.45 33.76
CA SER A 586 -32.24 -13.65 33.80
C SER A 586 -31.54 -13.94 35.13
N GLY A 587 -31.65 -13.08 36.15
CA GLY A 587 -30.97 -13.26 37.45
C GLY A 587 -29.43 -13.26 37.42
N ALA A 588 -28.82 -13.35 36.24
CA ALA A 588 -27.38 -13.34 36.04
C ALA A 588 -26.82 -11.91 36.17
N ALA A 589 -25.70 -11.78 36.89
CA ALA A 589 -24.93 -10.55 36.92
C ALA A 589 -24.31 -10.31 35.52
N PRO A 590 -24.33 -9.08 35.00
CA PRO A 590 -23.79 -8.79 33.68
C PRO A 590 -22.28 -9.09 33.64
N THR A 591 -21.86 -10.04 32.81
CA THR A 591 -20.45 -10.31 32.56
C THR A 591 -19.92 -9.29 31.55
N GLY A 592 -19.32 -8.20 32.04
CA GLY A 592 -18.68 -7.14 31.23
C GLY A 592 -19.00 -5.73 31.72
N GLU A 593 -18.15 -4.76 31.33
CA GLU A 593 -18.17 -3.30 31.65
C GLU A 593 -19.57 -2.65 31.77
N PRO A 594 -19.72 -1.56 32.54
CA PRO A 594 -20.94 -1.27 33.31
C PRO A 594 -22.20 -1.12 32.45
N ARG A 595 -22.92 -2.24 32.27
CA ARG A 595 -24.27 -2.35 31.66
C ARG A 595 -25.40 -1.70 32.50
N SER A 596 -25.07 -0.88 33.49
CA SER A 596 -26.02 -0.35 34.47
C SER A 596 -26.97 0.71 33.90
N SER A 597 -26.57 1.46 32.87
CA SER A 597 -27.38 2.51 32.25
C SER A 597 -28.61 1.95 31.51
N GLY A 598 -28.41 1.00 30.60
CA GLY A 598 -29.48 0.48 29.73
C GLY A 598 -30.56 -0.30 30.49
N ARG A 599 -30.17 -1.12 31.47
CA ARG A 599 -31.13 -1.88 32.30
C ARG A 599 -31.95 -0.97 33.21
N THR A 600 -31.32 0.04 33.81
CA THR A 600 -32.03 1.05 34.65
C THR A 600 -32.99 1.88 33.81
N GLN A 601 -32.61 2.24 32.58
CA GLN A 601 -33.52 2.87 31.62
C GLN A 601 -34.70 1.95 31.29
N LEU A 602 -34.45 0.70 30.90
CA LEU A 602 -35.51 -0.27 30.57
C LEU A 602 -36.48 -0.48 31.75
N ASP A 603 -35.96 -0.67 32.97
CA ASP A 603 -36.77 -0.89 34.19
C ASP A 603 -37.63 0.33 34.55
N ALA A 604 -37.12 1.54 34.33
CA ALA A 604 -37.86 2.78 34.58
C ALA A 604 -38.96 3.05 33.53
N LEU A 605 -38.82 2.47 32.32
CA LEU A 605 -39.63 2.84 31.16
C LEU A 605 -40.69 1.78 30.80
N LEU A 606 -40.48 0.53 31.21
CA LEU A 606 -41.41 -0.59 30.96
C LEU A 606 -42.50 -0.70 32.04
N ASP A 607 -43.76 -0.66 31.60
CA ASP A 607 -44.92 -1.04 32.41
C ASP A 607 -45.01 -2.57 32.61
N GLY A 608 -45.96 -3.04 33.42
CA GLY A 608 -46.10 -4.47 33.74
C GLY A 608 -46.37 -5.38 32.53
N ARG A 609 -46.91 -4.86 31.42
CA ARG A 609 -47.09 -5.62 30.17
C ARG A 609 -45.80 -5.61 29.36
N GLY A 610 -45.15 -4.45 29.22
CA GLY A 610 -43.85 -4.31 28.55
C GLY A 610 -42.78 -5.20 29.16
N ARG A 611 -42.74 -5.31 30.50
CA ARG A 611 -41.79 -6.22 31.18
C ARG A 611 -41.99 -7.68 30.81
N ARG A 612 -43.24 -8.15 30.67
CA ARG A 612 -43.53 -9.54 30.26
C ARG A 612 -43.11 -9.79 28.81
N VAL A 613 -43.45 -8.87 27.91
CA VAL A 613 -43.07 -8.95 26.50
C VAL A 613 -41.54 -9.01 26.35
N VAL A 614 -40.80 -8.17 27.06
CA VAL A 614 -39.33 -8.18 27.02
C VAL A 614 -38.75 -9.46 27.64
N GLN A 615 -39.33 -10.00 28.71
CA GLN A 615 -38.92 -11.29 29.30
C GLN A 615 -39.14 -12.47 28.34
N ASP A 616 -40.27 -12.51 27.66
CA ASP A 616 -40.62 -13.59 26.72
C ASP A 616 -39.66 -13.61 25.52
N MET A 617 -39.15 -12.45 25.09
CA MET A 617 -38.22 -12.30 23.97
C MET A 617 -36.74 -12.38 24.33
N ALA A 618 -36.38 -12.32 25.62
CA ALA A 618 -34.99 -12.29 26.07
C ALA A 618 -34.13 -13.47 25.55
N PRO A 619 -34.65 -14.72 25.40
CA PRO A 619 -33.88 -15.82 24.81
C PRO A 619 -33.57 -15.61 23.31
N GLU A 620 -34.58 -15.18 22.54
CA GLU A 620 -34.47 -14.94 21.09
C GLU A 620 -33.54 -13.76 20.81
N ALA A 621 -33.65 -12.68 21.59
CA ALA A 621 -32.76 -11.52 21.51
C ALA A 621 -31.31 -11.87 21.83
N ARG A 622 -31.05 -12.70 22.86
CA ARG A 622 -29.69 -13.18 23.16
C ARG A 622 -29.08 -13.93 22.00
N GLN A 623 -29.83 -14.84 21.38
CA GLN A 623 -29.33 -15.62 20.25
C GLN A 623 -29.08 -14.74 19.02
N ALA A 624 -29.97 -13.79 18.74
CA ALA A 624 -29.88 -12.87 17.61
C ALA A 624 -28.74 -11.84 17.75
N LEU A 625 -28.29 -11.53 18.98
CA LEU A 625 -27.23 -10.55 19.24
C LEU A 625 -25.81 -11.09 19.09
N VAL A 626 -25.60 -12.40 19.15
CA VAL A 626 -24.26 -13.00 19.03
C VAL A 626 -23.72 -12.76 17.62
N GLY A 627 -22.69 -11.92 17.52
CA GLY A 627 -22.05 -11.61 16.23
C GLY A 627 -22.82 -10.61 15.36
N LEU A 628 -23.88 -9.98 15.88
CA LEU A 628 -24.67 -9.00 15.13
C LEU A 628 -23.94 -7.66 15.02
N ASP A 629 -23.65 -7.25 13.78
CA ASP A 629 -23.27 -5.89 13.44
C ASP A 629 -24.51 -5.07 13.08
N LEU A 630 -25.00 -4.28 14.03
CA LEU A 630 -26.18 -3.44 13.86
C LEU A 630 -25.96 -2.28 12.89
N GLU A 631 -24.72 -1.79 12.74
CA GLU A 631 -24.43 -0.74 11.76
C GLU A 631 -24.56 -1.30 10.35
N ALA A 632 -23.95 -2.46 10.08
CA ALA A 632 -24.09 -3.16 8.80
C ALA A 632 -25.54 -3.56 8.52
N ALA A 633 -26.27 -4.06 9.53
CA ALA A 633 -27.67 -4.45 9.38
C ALA A 633 -28.59 -3.25 9.06
N PHE A 634 -28.33 -2.09 9.67
CA PHE A 634 -29.10 -0.86 9.40
C PHE A 634 -28.80 -0.27 8.02
N GLU A 635 -27.56 -0.35 7.57
CA GLU A 635 -27.21 0.02 6.20
C GLU A 635 -27.86 -0.92 5.19
N ALA A 636 -27.83 -2.24 5.41
CA ALA A 636 -28.52 -3.22 4.58
C ALA A 636 -30.04 -2.95 4.52
N PHE A 637 -30.62 -2.54 5.64
CA PHE A 637 -32.04 -2.16 5.72
C PHE A 637 -32.34 -0.88 4.94
N ARG A 638 -31.52 0.17 5.12
CA ARG A 638 -31.62 1.43 4.37
C ARG A 638 -31.50 1.19 2.88
N GLU A 639 -30.61 0.28 2.48
CA GLU A 639 -30.44 -0.17 1.10
C GLU A 639 -31.72 -0.80 0.56
N SER A 640 -32.30 -1.81 1.23
CA SER A 640 -33.51 -2.49 0.76
C SER A 640 -34.70 -1.55 0.58
N VAL A 641 -34.94 -0.70 1.56
CA VAL A 641 -36.01 0.30 1.51
C VAL A 641 -35.71 1.31 0.40
N GLY A 642 -34.46 1.72 0.26
CA GLY A 642 -34.01 2.60 -0.82
C GLY A 642 -34.23 2.00 -2.21
N ARG A 643 -33.99 0.68 -2.40
CA ARG A 643 -34.27 -0.03 -3.66
C ARG A 643 -35.75 0.02 -4.01
N ILE A 644 -36.64 -0.14 -3.03
CA ILE A 644 -38.09 -0.01 -3.22
C ILE A 644 -38.47 1.42 -3.60
N GLY A 645 -37.91 2.42 -2.89
CA GLY A 645 -38.05 3.82 -3.26
C GLY A 645 -37.65 4.09 -4.70
N LEU A 646 -36.48 3.59 -5.12
CA LEU A 646 -35.94 3.77 -6.47
C LEU A 646 -36.83 3.10 -7.53
N LEU A 647 -37.40 1.92 -7.26
CA LEU A 647 -38.34 1.25 -8.16
C LEU A 647 -39.63 2.04 -8.38
N VAL A 648 -40.14 2.66 -7.30
CA VAL A 648 -41.35 3.50 -7.34
C VAL A 648 -41.07 4.82 -8.05
N ALA A 649 -39.93 5.45 -7.78
CA ALA A 649 -39.49 6.67 -8.45
C ALA A 649 -39.23 6.43 -9.95
N GLY A 650 -38.68 5.27 -10.30
CA GLY A 650 -38.39 4.88 -11.67
C GLY A 650 -37.12 5.50 -12.26
N ASP A 651 -36.47 6.43 -11.55
CA ASP A 651 -35.19 7.02 -11.89
C ASP A 651 -34.40 7.52 -10.66
N ILE A 652 -33.12 7.80 -10.86
CA ILE A 652 -32.21 8.27 -9.79
C ILE A 652 -32.41 9.75 -9.44
N SER A 653 -33.13 10.54 -10.25
CA SER A 653 -33.36 11.97 -9.97
C SER A 653 -34.13 12.16 -8.68
N GLY A 654 -35.06 11.25 -8.37
CA GLY A 654 -35.78 11.24 -7.09
C GLY A 654 -34.89 11.01 -5.86
N VAL A 655 -33.78 10.29 -6.02
CA VAL A 655 -32.78 10.10 -4.96
C VAL A 655 -31.96 11.38 -4.78
N VAL A 656 -31.57 12.04 -5.87
CA VAL A 656 -30.72 13.24 -5.84
C VAL A 656 -31.47 14.45 -5.28
N ALA A 657 -32.72 14.65 -5.71
CA ALA A 657 -33.58 15.74 -5.23
C ALA A 657 -33.95 15.64 -3.75
N SER A 658 -33.71 14.48 -3.12
CA SER A 658 -33.93 14.23 -1.69
C SER A 658 -32.78 14.65 -0.76
N GLY A 659 -31.61 14.97 -1.33
CA GLY A 659 -30.44 15.46 -0.61
C GLY A 659 -30.25 16.96 -0.73
N ALA A 660 -29.45 17.56 0.15
CA ALA A 660 -29.00 18.94 -0.03
C ALA A 660 -28.40 19.11 -1.45
N PRO A 661 -28.63 20.26 -2.11
CA PRO A 661 -28.19 20.46 -3.49
C PRO A 661 -26.66 20.31 -3.63
N GLY A 662 -26.24 19.24 -4.32
CA GLY A 662 -24.85 18.84 -4.57
C GLY A 662 -24.24 18.12 -3.35
N ARG A 663 -23.94 16.82 -3.34
CA ARG A 663 -23.56 15.91 -4.43
C ARG A 663 -24.12 14.50 -4.15
N LEU A 664 -24.59 13.80 -5.18
CA LEU A 664 -24.99 12.37 -5.11
C LEU A 664 -23.93 11.47 -4.45
N THR A 665 -22.66 11.87 -4.50
CA THR A 665 -21.52 11.20 -3.87
C THR A 665 -21.55 11.22 -2.34
N GLU A 666 -22.27 12.17 -1.73
CA GLU A 666 -22.32 12.39 -0.28
C GLU A 666 -23.56 11.74 0.37
N LEU A 667 -24.46 11.17 -0.44
CA LEU A 667 -25.66 10.49 0.04
C LEU A 667 -25.32 9.08 0.57
N PRO A 668 -25.60 8.77 1.86
CA PRO A 668 -25.43 7.43 2.41
C PRO A 668 -26.23 6.40 1.61
N GLY A 669 -25.60 5.27 1.26
CA GLY A 669 -26.23 4.20 0.48
C GLY A 669 -26.38 4.48 -1.02
N ALA A 670 -25.99 5.66 -1.53
CA ALA A 670 -26.13 5.99 -2.96
C ALA A 670 -25.41 4.99 -3.88
N ARG A 671 -24.19 4.55 -3.51
CA ARG A 671 -23.44 3.53 -4.28
C ARG A 671 -24.22 2.23 -4.43
N ALA A 672 -24.89 1.79 -3.36
CA ALA A 672 -25.66 0.55 -3.38
C ALA A 672 -26.90 0.67 -4.28
N LEU A 673 -27.57 1.82 -4.25
CA LEU A 673 -28.70 2.11 -5.14
C LEU A 673 -28.27 2.21 -6.60
N LEU A 674 -27.12 2.84 -6.89
CA LEU A 674 -26.56 2.91 -8.23
C LEU A 674 -26.18 1.53 -8.77
N ARG A 675 -25.57 0.68 -7.94
CA ARG A 675 -25.30 -0.73 -8.33
C ARG A 675 -26.59 -1.48 -8.66
N PHE A 676 -27.63 -1.29 -7.86
CA PHE A 676 -28.94 -1.86 -8.17
C PHE A 676 -29.55 -1.32 -9.47
N LEU A 677 -29.31 -0.04 -9.80
CA LEU A 677 -29.81 0.59 -11.03
C LEU A 677 -29.29 -0.06 -12.32
N VAL A 678 -28.06 -0.58 -12.31
CA VAL A 678 -27.43 -1.25 -13.47
C VAL A 678 -27.65 -2.77 -13.48
N ASP A 679 -28.25 -3.32 -12.42
CA ASP A 679 -28.51 -4.75 -12.24
C ASP A 679 -29.78 -5.19 -12.98
N ASP A 680 -29.75 -6.39 -13.56
CA ASP A 680 -30.89 -7.00 -14.26
C ASP A 680 -32.12 -7.16 -13.37
N ARG A 681 -31.92 -7.35 -12.05
CA ARG A 681 -32.98 -7.44 -11.06
C ARG A 681 -33.84 -6.19 -10.99
N TYR A 682 -33.28 -5.00 -11.20
CA TYR A 682 -34.05 -3.76 -11.21
C TYR A 682 -35.04 -3.73 -12.38
N TYR A 683 -34.59 -4.09 -13.58
CA TYR A 683 -35.44 -4.09 -14.78
C TYR A 683 -36.49 -5.20 -14.74
N ALA A 684 -36.14 -6.40 -14.27
CA ALA A 684 -37.09 -7.48 -14.05
C ALA A 684 -38.17 -7.09 -13.02
N ALA A 685 -37.78 -6.42 -11.93
CA ALA A 685 -38.72 -5.89 -10.95
C ALA A 685 -39.64 -4.81 -11.55
N ARG A 686 -39.10 -3.88 -12.36
CA ARG A 686 -39.91 -2.85 -13.03
C ARG A 686 -40.92 -3.43 -14.02
N GLU A 687 -40.53 -4.45 -14.79
CA GLU A 687 -41.41 -5.12 -15.74
C GLU A 687 -42.56 -5.85 -15.05
N THR A 688 -42.27 -6.56 -13.95
CA THR A 688 -43.29 -7.26 -13.14
C THR A 688 -44.25 -6.30 -12.45
N LEU A 689 -43.80 -5.13 -11.99
CA LEU A 689 -44.68 -4.09 -11.44
C LEU A 689 -45.67 -3.51 -12.46
N GLY A 690 -45.33 -3.59 -13.76
CA GLY A 690 -46.17 -3.11 -14.87
C GLY A 690 -47.09 -4.16 -15.50
N ARG A 691 -46.77 -5.47 -15.40
CA ARG A 691 -47.59 -6.58 -15.95
C ARG A 691 -48.46 -7.22 -14.87
N GLY A 692 -49.76 -7.46 -15.14
CA GLY A 692 -50.65 -8.15 -14.20
C GLY A 692 -50.27 -9.63 -13.98
N PRO A 693 -50.77 -10.31 -12.92
CA PRO A 693 -50.68 -11.76 -12.86
C PRO A 693 -51.52 -12.34 -13.99
N GLY A 694 -50.89 -13.20 -14.80
CA GLY A 694 -51.59 -14.07 -15.74
C GLY A 694 -52.41 -15.12 -15.01
#